data_AF-A0ABD2QDV6-F1
#
_entry.id   AF-A0ABD2QDV6-F1
#
_cell.length_a   1.000
_cell.length_b   1.000
_cell.length_c   1.000
_cell.angle_alpha   90.00
_cell.angle_beta   90.00
_cell.angle_gamma   90.00
#
_symmetry.space_group_name_H-M   'P 1'
#
loop_
_entity.id
_entity.type
_entity.pdbx_description
1 polymer ?
#
loop_
_entity_poly.entity_id
_entity_poly.type
_entity_poly.pdbx_seq_one_letter_code
_entity_poly.pdbx_strand_id
1 'polypeptide(L)'
;MYLDQQENEEIDEIDETPKEERQTIRVEIEKDKLYLINSNKLKDIYDVELFIYFTRSSLGVVPLIKNEIPMHIQMGILYGNPLQELQTHLNYLIYPMLTFKQLQDSGRLTIYLNQISTDDEKNKEALTLTKNIQAKYPEREFSKKSSFMARDEFLVAFRKFSRSVDSIFIKLEGTIHLEIPQINLDMDAKDILNDKHSLQMVLDCVTDWNSTIDDLMLNVSHMSPKGEDPLAEIDYWKDVDCHLNGIFEQLRRPNVKHMYHLYSLVNEGFAMDSHFQELYRLQIEAKENVRFLTLIERHCKTLTFGTTFAAAIETLFPLVQALQMIWVISRHYNKDERMVPLMERIAWALRKRVRSAIDIPILFNNPLSDVKIITKEAQTLLETWKTVYMARRAEIEASGRDNRWEFDRKRLFEKTDYMARVCNDLYEIEEVITQFKIIFGSELKSVTSEAKRIAEVERMVDLLVVRFETIHFNPFIIDNRTQWEETLEEFYKDVTKIENEAENFINNAFKSLRSAESAFDLLLKFQNIKSRECIHRLLTQKYIDILDQYEKELLVVQRLFEGGSTEPPNQYQPTRARFEPMIAGSIQWERHLFNCIKRPIVRFIRMEEMMQTDRGKQIRNDYLILGRRMKAYEDQLHQVWWNKTENSLPVMLSRCLFKQVPDQELEEKIKMFWSIIAVSDKGPDEDWMKRVKVDFDTDIFSIVAETNIMEILGFKVPQLAKSIALHVIFCFNFVSILVLSQKNIQC
;
A
#
# COMPACT_ATOMS: atom_id res chain seq x y z
N MET A 1 10.77 71.82 -3.54
CA MET A 1 11.60 72.71 -2.71
C MET A 1 12.56 73.40 -3.66
N TYR A 2 12.27 74.68 -4.01
CA TYR A 2 13.12 75.75 -4.59
C TYR A 2 13.86 75.48 -5.93
N LEU A 3 13.94 76.35 -6.97
CA LEU A 3 13.80 77.82 -7.21
C LEU A 3 13.53 78.05 -8.73
N ASP A 4 12.59 78.92 -9.14
CA ASP A 4 12.74 80.30 -9.72
C ASP A 4 13.47 80.39 -11.08
N GLN A 5 13.18 81.26 -12.07
CA GLN A 5 12.24 82.36 -12.33
C GLN A 5 12.35 82.74 -13.83
N GLN A 6 11.26 83.29 -14.40
CA GLN A 6 11.09 84.34 -15.44
C GLN A 6 12.05 84.47 -16.64
N GLU A 7 11.47 84.64 -17.85
CA GLU A 7 11.51 85.92 -18.59
C GLU A 7 10.52 85.92 -19.79
N ASN A 8 9.68 86.95 -19.84
CA ASN A 8 8.91 87.41 -21.00
C ASN A 8 9.72 88.53 -21.66
N GLU A 9 9.84 88.54 -22.99
CA GLU A 9 9.98 89.77 -23.78
C GLU A 9 9.24 89.60 -25.12
N GLU A 10 8.25 90.48 -25.32
CA GLU A 10 7.56 90.77 -26.59
C GLU A 10 8.46 91.66 -27.46
N ILE A 11 8.45 91.44 -28.78
CA ILE A 11 8.69 92.51 -29.76
C ILE A 11 7.61 92.38 -30.84
N ASP A 12 6.72 93.36 -30.85
CA ASP A 12 5.75 93.65 -31.90
C ASP A 12 6.43 94.27 -33.13
N GLU A 13 5.97 93.92 -34.33
CA GLU A 13 5.92 94.83 -35.48
C GLU A 13 4.80 94.39 -36.46
N ILE A 14 3.80 95.26 -36.61
CA ILE A 14 2.71 95.29 -37.62
C ILE A 14 3.09 96.48 -38.54
N ASP A 15 3.06 96.49 -39.88
CA ASP A 15 1.92 96.30 -40.80
C ASP A 15 2.36 96.50 -42.29
N GLU A 16 1.42 96.24 -43.22
CA GLU A 16 1.26 96.77 -44.61
C GLU A 16 1.45 95.86 -45.85
N THR A 17 0.45 94.98 -46.11
CA THR A 17 -0.34 94.67 -47.36
C THR A 17 0.31 94.33 -48.75
N PRO A 18 -0.40 93.79 -49.79
CA PRO A 18 -1.64 92.97 -49.87
C PRO A 18 -1.59 91.70 -50.79
N LYS A 19 -2.56 90.79 -50.58
CA LYS A 19 -3.24 89.84 -51.52
C LYS A 19 -2.42 88.89 -52.42
N GLU A 20 -2.57 87.59 -52.16
CA GLU A 20 -2.82 86.56 -53.20
C GLU A 20 -3.49 85.31 -52.58
N GLU A 21 -4.48 84.77 -53.29
CA GLU A 21 -5.40 83.70 -52.86
C GLU A 21 -4.66 82.42 -52.43
N ARG A 22 -4.86 81.98 -51.18
CA ARG A 22 -4.45 80.63 -50.74
C ARG A 22 -5.68 79.79 -50.43
N GLN A 23 -5.87 78.74 -51.24
CA GLN A 23 -6.74 77.62 -50.94
C GLN A 23 -6.46 77.11 -49.52
N THR A 24 -7.45 77.22 -48.62
CA THR A 24 -7.44 76.54 -47.33
C THR A 24 -7.64 75.05 -47.57
N ILE A 25 -6.54 74.32 -47.77
CA ILE A 25 -6.54 72.86 -47.60
C ILE A 25 -6.65 72.63 -46.09
N ARG A 26 -7.85 72.25 -45.61
CA ARG A 26 -7.99 71.61 -44.30
C ARG A 26 -7.33 70.23 -44.40
N VAL A 27 -6.09 70.15 -43.97
CA VAL A 27 -5.47 68.87 -43.64
C VAL A 27 -5.89 68.55 -42.21
N GLU A 28 -6.83 67.61 -42.05
CA GLU A 28 -6.99 66.91 -40.77
C GLU A 28 -5.72 66.10 -40.55
N ILE A 29 -4.92 66.54 -39.58
CA ILE A 29 -3.80 65.75 -39.07
C ILE A 29 -4.37 64.94 -37.91
N GLU A 30 -4.69 63.67 -38.14
CA GLU A 30 -4.86 62.69 -37.07
C GLU A 30 -3.56 62.66 -36.26
N LYS A 31 -3.64 63.09 -34.99
CA LYS A 31 -2.52 63.00 -34.06
C LYS A 31 -2.72 61.76 -33.21
N ASP A 32 -1.99 60.69 -33.53
CA ASP A 32 -1.85 59.53 -32.66
C ASP A 32 -1.23 59.98 -31.33
N LYS A 33 -2.03 59.93 -30.25
CA LYS A 33 -1.55 60.26 -28.90
C LYS A 33 -1.00 59.01 -28.23
N LEU A 34 0.31 58.95 -28.09
CA LEU A 34 1.01 57.86 -27.41
C LEU A 34 1.09 58.16 -25.91
N TYR A 35 0.29 57.45 -25.09
CA TYR A 35 0.28 57.61 -23.64
C TYR A 35 1.31 56.69 -22.98
N LEU A 36 2.38 57.25 -22.42
CA LEU A 36 3.36 56.50 -21.61
C LEU A 36 2.89 56.45 -20.15
N ILE A 37 2.34 55.31 -19.71
CA ILE A 37 1.86 55.13 -18.34
C ILE A 37 2.85 54.25 -17.56
N ASN A 38 3.48 54.84 -16.55
CA ASN A 38 4.28 54.09 -15.58
C ASN A 38 3.33 53.39 -14.61
N SER A 39 3.47 52.07 -14.49
CA SER A 39 2.56 51.14 -13.81
C SER A 39 2.17 51.61 -12.41
N ASN A 40 0.95 52.15 -12.25
CA ASN A 40 0.20 52.11 -10.98
C ASN A 40 -1.29 52.50 -11.04
N LYS A 41 -1.85 52.96 -12.18
CA LYS A 41 -3.31 53.14 -12.33
C LYS A 41 -3.78 52.80 -13.75
N LEU A 42 -4.41 51.64 -13.91
CA LEU A 42 -4.98 51.09 -15.16
C LEU A 42 -6.52 51.17 -15.19
N LYS A 43 -7.14 52.15 -14.51
CA LYS A 43 -8.59 52.13 -14.28
C LYS A 43 -9.45 52.75 -15.38
N ASP A 44 -8.90 53.57 -16.28
CA ASP A 44 -9.71 54.40 -17.19
C ASP A 44 -9.23 54.31 -18.65
N ILE A 45 -9.18 53.11 -19.24
CA ILE A 45 -8.90 52.97 -20.69
C ILE A 45 -9.74 51.82 -21.25
N TYR A 46 -10.89 52.14 -21.86
CA TYR A 46 -11.77 51.17 -22.52
C TYR A 46 -11.76 51.25 -24.06
N ASP A 47 -11.04 52.22 -24.66
CA ASP A 47 -11.05 52.49 -26.10
C ASP A 47 -9.65 52.54 -26.76
N VAL A 48 -8.70 51.69 -26.32
CA VAL A 48 -7.38 51.62 -26.98
C VAL A 48 -7.23 50.30 -27.72
N GLU A 49 -7.13 50.38 -29.05
CA GLU A 49 -7.04 49.25 -29.97
C GLU A 49 -5.68 48.51 -29.93
N LEU A 50 -4.64 49.14 -29.38
CA LEU A 50 -3.26 48.64 -29.40
C LEU A 50 -2.52 48.89 -28.07
N PHE A 51 -2.11 47.82 -27.39
CA PHE A 51 -1.18 47.92 -26.26
C PHE A 51 0.21 47.45 -26.68
N ILE A 52 1.21 48.30 -26.49
CA ILE A 52 2.62 47.92 -26.62
C ILE A 52 3.22 47.90 -25.23
N TYR A 53 3.72 46.74 -24.79
CA TYR A 53 4.39 46.59 -23.50
C TYR A 53 5.87 46.26 -23.68
N PHE A 54 6.69 46.82 -22.80
CA PHE A 54 8.12 46.54 -22.70
C PHE A 54 8.39 45.98 -21.31
N THR A 55 8.62 44.67 -21.23
CA THR A 55 9.02 43.99 -20.00
C THR A 55 10.52 43.82 -19.97
N ARG A 56 11.11 44.14 -18.84
CA ARG A 56 12.55 43.99 -18.66
C ARG A 56 12.87 42.60 -18.13
N SER A 57 13.78 41.90 -18.79
CA SER A 57 14.17 40.53 -18.41
C SER A 57 15.38 40.45 -17.46
N SER A 58 16.15 41.54 -17.30
CA SER A 58 17.37 41.56 -16.46
C SER A 58 17.18 42.30 -15.13
N LEU A 59 17.80 41.76 -14.06
CA LEU A 59 18.01 42.48 -12.79
C LEU A 59 19.25 43.38 -12.93
N GLY A 60 19.15 44.70 -12.68
CA GLY A 60 20.32 45.62 -12.68
C GLY A 60 20.09 46.94 -13.43
N VAL A 61 21.06 47.47 -14.19
CA VAL A 61 20.87 48.56 -15.19
C VAL A 61 21.11 47.98 -16.58
N VAL A 62 20.30 48.35 -17.59
CA VAL A 62 20.49 47.85 -18.97
C VAL A 62 21.71 48.56 -19.58
N PRO A 63 22.75 47.83 -20.03
CA PRO A 63 23.89 48.46 -20.69
C PRO A 63 23.43 49.10 -22.01
N LEU A 64 23.80 50.37 -22.25
CA LEU A 64 23.41 51.18 -23.42
C LEU A 64 24.07 50.76 -24.75
N ILE A 65 24.62 49.54 -24.83
CA ILE A 65 25.24 49.03 -26.04
C ILE A 65 24.13 48.61 -27.01
N LYS A 66 23.99 49.33 -28.13
CA LYS A 66 22.88 49.23 -29.11
C LYS A 66 22.51 47.81 -29.56
N ASN A 67 23.46 46.85 -29.53
CA ASN A 67 23.24 45.49 -29.99
C ASN A 67 22.73 44.52 -28.89
N GLU A 68 22.77 44.92 -27.62
CA GLU A 68 22.37 44.06 -26.50
C GLU A 68 21.00 44.43 -25.92
N ILE A 69 20.46 45.61 -26.25
CA ILE A 69 19.15 46.09 -25.76
C ILE A 69 18.01 45.08 -26.03
N PRO A 70 17.90 44.45 -27.23
CA PRO A 70 16.86 43.44 -27.49
C PRO A 70 16.99 42.15 -26.66
N MET A 71 18.16 41.88 -26.07
CA MET A 71 18.34 40.73 -25.17
C MET A 71 17.83 41.00 -23.75
N HIS A 72 17.67 42.28 -23.38
CA HIS A 72 17.32 42.70 -22.02
C HIS A 72 15.88 43.20 -21.90
N ILE A 73 15.21 43.49 -23.02
CA ILE A 73 13.84 44.00 -23.10
C ILE A 73 13.02 43.08 -24.00
N GLN A 74 11.96 42.51 -23.44
CA GLN A 74 10.90 41.82 -24.17
C GLN A 74 9.84 42.84 -24.57
N MET A 75 9.56 42.92 -25.86
CA MET A 75 8.46 43.72 -26.41
C MET A 75 7.31 42.78 -26.73
N GLY A 76 6.09 43.18 -26.36
CA GLY A 76 4.88 42.52 -26.85
C GLY A 76 3.85 43.55 -27.29
N ILE A 77 3.00 43.11 -28.21
CA ILE A 77 1.91 43.89 -28.76
C ILE A 77 0.63 43.10 -28.51
N LEU A 78 -0.39 43.75 -27.96
CA LEU A 78 -1.74 43.19 -27.81
C LEU A 78 -2.68 44.02 -28.68
N TYR A 79 -3.40 43.33 -29.56
CA TYR A 79 -4.42 43.91 -30.42
C TYR A 79 -5.81 43.60 -29.88
N GLY A 80 -6.69 44.61 -29.80
CA GLY A 80 -8.11 44.40 -29.50
C GLY A 80 -8.40 43.84 -28.09
N ASN A 81 -9.36 42.91 -28.00
CA ASN A 81 -9.84 42.39 -26.71
C ASN A 81 -8.75 41.56 -26.00
N PRO A 82 -8.26 41.97 -24.81
CA PRO A 82 -7.17 41.28 -24.11
C PRO A 82 -7.51 39.83 -23.74
N LEU A 83 -8.79 39.49 -23.62
CA LEU A 83 -9.21 38.11 -23.29
C LEU A 83 -9.08 37.17 -24.49
N GLN A 84 -9.38 37.63 -25.70
CA GLN A 84 -9.25 36.87 -26.94
C GLN A 84 -7.78 36.63 -27.29
N GLU A 85 -6.94 37.65 -27.09
CA GLU A 85 -5.50 37.52 -27.26
C GLU A 85 -4.88 36.57 -26.23
N LEU A 86 -5.31 36.66 -24.97
CA LEU A 86 -4.88 35.71 -23.94
C LEU A 86 -5.25 34.27 -24.31
N GLN A 87 -6.47 34.03 -24.77
CA GLN A 87 -6.93 32.72 -25.22
C GLN A 87 -6.04 32.18 -26.36
N THR A 88 -5.78 33.03 -27.35
CA THR A 88 -4.96 32.68 -28.52
C THR A 88 -3.51 32.38 -28.11
N HIS A 89 -2.93 33.21 -27.25
CA HIS A 89 -1.58 33.01 -26.73
C HIS A 89 -1.46 31.74 -25.87
N LEU A 90 -2.44 31.44 -25.01
CA LEU A 90 -2.42 30.25 -24.17
C LEU A 90 -2.54 28.97 -25.02
N ASN A 91 -3.48 28.92 -25.97
CA ASN A 91 -3.77 27.72 -26.75
C ASN A 91 -2.78 27.46 -27.89
N TYR A 92 -2.34 28.49 -28.61
CA TYR A 92 -1.54 28.33 -29.83
C TYR A 92 -0.04 28.57 -29.65
N LEU A 93 0.37 29.34 -28.64
CA LEU A 93 1.80 29.64 -28.41
C LEU A 93 2.35 28.93 -27.18
N ILE A 94 1.75 29.15 -26.02
CA ILE A 94 2.32 28.69 -24.74
C ILE A 94 2.12 27.18 -24.57
N TYR A 95 0.91 26.68 -24.85
CA TYR A 95 0.61 25.26 -24.67
C TYR A 95 1.44 24.33 -25.55
N PRO A 96 1.63 24.57 -26.86
CA PRO A 96 2.49 23.75 -27.70
C PRO A 96 3.96 23.82 -27.27
N MET A 97 4.45 25.00 -26.85
CA MET A 97 5.83 25.19 -26.39
C MET A 97 6.13 24.42 -25.10
N LEU A 98 5.21 24.44 -24.13
CA LEU A 98 5.35 23.68 -22.90
C LEU A 98 5.29 22.17 -23.16
N THR A 99 4.39 21.74 -24.04
CA THR A 99 4.25 20.34 -24.46
C THR A 99 5.51 19.84 -25.18
N PHE A 100 6.05 20.64 -26.10
CA PHE A 100 7.29 20.34 -26.84
C PHE A 100 8.48 20.17 -25.89
N LYS A 101 8.67 21.10 -24.95
CA LYS A 101 9.75 21.04 -23.96
C LYS A 101 9.63 19.84 -23.03
N GLN A 102 8.42 19.42 -22.69
CA GLN A 102 8.19 18.21 -21.89
C GLN A 102 8.50 16.93 -22.69
N LEU A 103 8.10 16.86 -23.95
CA LEU A 103 8.41 15.75 -24.83
C LEU A 103 9.92 15.62 -25.06
N GLN A 104 10.65 16.74 -25.04
CA GLN A 104 12.11 16.77 -25.06
C GLN A 104 12.71 16.20 -23.79
N ASP A 105 12.27 16.67 -22.63
CA ASP A 105 12.77 16.23 -21.33
C ASP A 105 12.44 14.76 -21.01
N SER A 106 11.41 14.18 -21.65
CA SER A 106 10.97 12.79 -21.49
C SER A 106 11.55 11.80 -22.51
N GLY A 107 12.34 12.27 -23.48
CA GLY A 107 12.87 11.43 -24.57
C GLY A 107 11.83 10.92 -25.57
N ARG A 108 10.58 11.41 -25.50
CA ARG A 108 9.46 10.97 -26.37
C ARG A 108 9.20 11.90 -27.56
N LEU A 109 10.02 12.95 -27.72
CA LEU A 109 9.94 13.93 -28.80
C LEU A 109 9.86 13.30 -30.19
N THR A 110 10.64 12.25 -30.43
CA THR A 110 10.71 11.55 -31.72
C THR A 110 9.39 10.88 -32.10
N ILE A 111 8.65 10.36 -31.11
CA ILE A 111 7.36 9.70 -31.34
C ILE A 111 6.28 10.73 -31.69
N TYR A 112 6.27 11.86 -30.99
CA TYR A 112 5.31 12.94 -31.25
C TYR A 112 5.55 13.63 -32.60
N LEU A 113 6.81 13.89 -32.97
CA LEU A 113 7.15 14.47 -34.28
C LEU A 113 6.81 13.53 -35.44
N ASN A 114 7.00 12.21 -35.25
CA ASN A 114 6.61 11.20 -36.24
C ASN A 114 5.09 11.06 -36.39
N GLN A 115 4.31 11.34 -35.35
CA GLN A 115 2.84 11.31 -35.42
C GLN A 115 2.24 12.54 -36.12
N ILE A 116 2.98 13.65 -36.21
CA ILE A 116 2.52 14.90 -36.84
C ILE A 116 2.92 14.98 -38.32
N SER A 117 3.93 14.22 -38.75
CA SER A 117 4.50 14.32 -40.11
C SER A 117 4.16 13.08 -40.95
N THR A 118 3.12 13.17 -41.78
CA THR A 118 2.71 12.13 -42.74
C THR A 118 3.43 12.18 -44.10
N ASP A 119 4.51 12.96 -44.26
CA ASP A 119 5.22 13.10 -45.54
C ASP A 119 6.70 12.64 -45.45
N ASP A 120 7.03 11.63 -46.28
CA ASP A 120 8.18 10.73 -46.13
C ASP A 120 9.57 11.30 -46.49
N GLU A 121 9.69 12.51 -47.04
CA GLU A 121 11.01 13.02 -47.49
C GLU A 121 11.76 13.87 -46.46
N LYS A 122 11.08 14.50 -45.48
CA LYS A 122 11.74 15.25 -44.38
C LYS A 122 12.32 14.35 -43.29
N ASN A 123 12.06 13.04 -43.35
CA ASN A 123 12.47 12.04 -42.37
C ASN A 123 14.00 11.88 -42.23
N LYS A 124 14.79 12.17 -43.27
CA LYS A 124 16.25 11.99 -43.20
C LYS A 124 16.99 13.15 -42.49
N GLU A 125 16.48 14.37 -42.59
CA GLU A 125 17.08 15.55 -41.95
C GLU A 125 16.69 15.68 -40.48
N ALA A 126 15.46 15.32 -40.12
CA ALA A 126 15.04 15.27 -38.71
C ALA A 126 15.84 14.22 -37.92
N LEU A 127 16.08 13.05 -38.52
CA LEU A 127 16.83 11.96 -37.88
C LEU A 127 18.31 12.30 -37.63
N THR A 128 18.94 13.03 -38.56
CA THR A 128 20.33 13.50 -38.39
C THR A 128 20.45 14.62 -37.36
N LEU A 129 19.47 15.52 -37.27
CA LEU A 129 19.40 16.53 -36.20
C LEU A 129 19.22 15.91 -34.81
N THR A 130 18.35 14.90 -34.65
CA THR A 130 18.20 14.18 -33.37
C THR A 130 19.48 13.45 -32.94
N LYS A 131 20.19 12.80 -33.88
CA LYS A 131 21.48 12.14 -33.57
C LYS A 131 22.56 13.14 -33.14
N ASN A 132 22.59 14.32 -33.74
CA ASN A 132 23.54 15.37 -33.39
C ASN A 132 23.26 16.03 -32.03
N ILE A 133 21.99 16.11 -31.61
CA ILE A 133 21.61 16.64 -30.29
C ILE A 133 21.93 15.63 -29.19
N GLN A 134 21.70 14.33 -29.44
CA GLN A 134 21.99 13.26 -28.48
C GLN A 134 23.51 13.08 -28.23
N ALA A 135 24.35 13.38 -29.22
CA ALA A 135 25.81 13.34 -29.08
C ALA A 135 26.39 14.50 -28.24
N LYS A 136 25.65 15.61 -28.08
CA LYS A 136 26.18 16.84 -27.45
C LYS A 136 25.94 16.92 -25.94
N TYR A 137 25.05 16.11 -25.38
CA TYR A 137 24.71 16.11 -23.96
C TYR A 137 24.45 14.69 -23.42
N PRO A 138 25.47 14.01 -22.85
CA PRO A 138 25.26 12.74 -22.17
C PRO A 138 24.54 12.97 -20.83
N GLU A 139 23.52 12.15 -20.57
CA GLU A 139 22.66 12.19 -19.39
C GLU A 139 23.47 12.09 -18.09
N ARG A 140 23.35 13.11 -17.22
CA ARG A 140 23.64 12.97 -15.78
C ARG A 140 22.33 12.70 -15.05
N GLU A 141 22.17 11.45 -14.61
CA GLU A 141 21.14 11.04 -13.67
C GLU A 141 21.47 11.58 -12.27
N PHE A 142 20.52 12.30 -11.68
CA PHE A 142 19.97 12.13 -10.32
C PHE A 142 19.09 13.37 -9.98
N SER A 143 17.88 13.14 -9.46
CA SER A 143 16.87 14.13 -9.00
C SER A 143 15.90 14.76 -10.04
N LYS A 144 15.19 13.96 -10.86
CA LYS A 144 14.14 14.47 -11.77
C LYS A 144 12.69 14.02 -11.48
N LYS A 145 12.45 13.03 -10.59
CA LYS A 145 11.10 12.48 -10.38
C LYS A 145 10.09 13.49 -9.80
N SER A 146 10.50 14.40 -8.92
CA SER A 146 9.60 15.42 -8.34
C SER A 146 9.26 16.54 -9.34
N SER A 147 10.23 16.99 -10.14
CA SER A 147 10.00 18.02 -11.17
C SER A 147 9.19 17.52 -12.35
N PHE A 148 9.22 16.22 -12.65
CA PHE A 148 8.42 15.64 -13.73
C PHE A 148 6.94 15.55 -13.34
N MET A 149 6.64 15.07 -12.13
CA MET A 149 5.25 14.98 -11.62
C MET A 149 4.61 16.36 -11.42
N ALA A 150 5.36 17.35 -10.94
CA ALA A 150 4.87 18.73 -10.79
C ALA A 150 4.57 19.40 -12.15
N ARG A 151 5.28 19.02 -13.23
CA ARG A 151 5.02 19.55 -14.58
C ARG A 151 3.84 18.87 -15.26
N ASP A 152 3.58 17.59 -14.99
CA ASP A 152 2.35 16.91 -15.43
C ASP A 152 1.12 17.50 -14.76
N GLU A 153 1.17 17.71 -13.44
CA GLU A 153 0.10 18.38 -12.71
C GLU A 153 -0.09 19.82 -13.17
N PHE A 154 1.00 20.57 -13.40
CA PHE A 154 0.95 21.93 -13.93
C PHE A 154 0.34 21.98 -15.33
N LEU A 155 0.66 21.06 -16.24
CA LEU A 155 0.06 21.03 -17.57
C LEU A 155 -1.42 20.62 -17.56
N VAL A 156 -1.81 19.73 -16.66
CA VAL A 156 -3.22 19.42 -16.42
C VAL A 156 -3.95 20.64 -15.83
N ALA A 157 -3.34 21.34 -14.88
CA ALA A 157 -3.86 22.59 -14.32
C ALA A 157 -3.92 23.71 -15.37
N PHE A 158 -2.91 23.82 -16.23
CA PHE A 158 -2.84 24.78 -17.33
C PHE A 158 -3.90 24.48 -18.39
N ARG A 159 -4.12 23.21 -18.76
CA ARG A 159 -5.24 22.81 -19.63
C ARG A 159 -6.59 23.13 -19.00
N LYS A 160 -6.76 22.91 -17.69
CA LYS A 160 -7.97 23.30 -16.96
C LYS A 160 -8.15 24.82 -16.96
N PHE A 161 -7.08 25.58 -16.79
CA PHE A 161 -7.09 27.04 -16.85
C PHE A 161 -7.43 27.53 -18.26
N SER A 162 -6.79 27.00 -19.31
CA SER A 162 -7.09 27.31 -20.70
C SER A 162 -8.55 27.04 -21.03
N ARG A 163 -9.07 25.86 -20.64
CA ARG A 163 -10.50 25.53 -20.80
C ARG A 163 -11.41 26.42 -19.98
N SER A 164 -10.96 26.89 -18.81
CA SER A 164 -11.71 27.85 -18.01
C SER A 164 -11.73 29.21 -18.71
N VAL A 165 -10.64 29.64 -19.34
CA VAL A 165 -10.57 30.88 -20.12
C VAL A 165 -11.43 30.75 -21.38
N ASP A 166 -11.35 29.62 -22.10
CA ASP A 166 -12.23 29.31 -23.24
C ASP A 166 -13.69 29.30 -22.81
N SER A 167 -13.99 28.67 -21.67
CA SER A 167 -15.35 28.64 -21.13
C SER A 167 -15.80 30.02 -20.69
N ILE A 168 -14.95 30.85 -20.10
CA ILE A 168 -15.28 32.23 -19.72
C ILE A 168 -15.49 33.07 -20.98
N PHE A 169 -14.67 32.90 -22.01
CA PHE A 169 -14.81 33.59 -23.30
C PHE A 169 -16.13 33.21 -23.98
N ILE A 170 -16.42 31.91 -24.12
CA ILE A 170 -17.69 31.39 -24.64
C ILE A 170 -18.87 31.80 -23.74
N LYS A 171 -18.68 31.86 -22.41
CA LYS A 171 -19.72 32.33 -21.47
C LYS A 171 -19.93 33.83 -21.53
N LEU A 172 -18.93 34.62 -21.92
CA LEU A 172 -19.01 36.07 -22.12
C LEU A 172 -19.63 36.41 -23.47
N GLU A 173 -19.31 35.67 -24.53
CA GLU A 173 -19.99 35.78 -25.84
C GLU A 173 -21.40 35.16 -25.81
N GLY A 174 -21.60 34.12 -24.99
CA GLY A 174 -22.86 33.40 -24.82
C GLY A 174 -23.70 33.87 -23.64
N THR A 175 -23.27 34.89 -22.89
CA THR A 175 -24.17 35.53 -21.92
C THR A 175 -25.12 36.39 -22.73
N ILE A 176 -26.42 36.14 -22.54
CA ILE A 176 -27.51 36.98 -23.04
C ILE A 176 -27.11 38.45 -22.89
N HIS A 177 -26.87 39.11 -24.02
CA HIS A 177 -26.57 40.53 -24.08
C HIS A 177 -27.88 41.29 -24.34
N LEU A 178 -28.22 42.19 -23.43
CA LEU A 178 -29.26 43.18 -23.67
C LEU A 178 -28.71 44.14 -24.73
N GLU A 179 -29.13 43.97 -25.99
CA GLU A 179 -28.75 44.87 -27.08
C GLU A 179 -29.26 46.27 -26.74
N ILE A 180 -28.35 47.25 -26.64
CA ILE A 180 -28.68 48.65 -26.39
C ILE A 180 -28.77 49.34 -27.75
N PRO A 181 -29.95 49.85 -28.15
CA PRO A 181 -30.10 50.64 -29.38
C PRO A 181 -29.13 51.82 -29.39
N GLN A 182 -28.61 52.17 -30.58
CA GLN A 182 -27.82 53.40 -30.78
C GLN A 182 -28.73 54.65 -30.72
N ILE A 183 -29.30 54.93 -29.56
CA ILE A 183 -30.10 56.12 -29.28
C ILE A 183 -29.23 57.05 -28.43
N ASN A 184 -29.25 58.36 -28.73
CA ASN A 184 -28.56 59.35 -27.93
C ASN A 184 -29.31 59.56 -26.59
N LEU A 185 -28.89 58.83 -25.56
CA LEU A 185 -29.50 58.81 -24.23
C LEU A 185 -29.15 60.04 -23.36
N ASP A 186 -28.38 60.98 -23.90
CA ASP A 186 -28.00 62.23 -23.21
C ASP A 186 -29.06 63.34 -23.34
N MET A 187 -30.17 63.09 -24.07
CA MET A 187 -31.28 64.05 -24.20
C MET A 187 -32.29 63.95 -23.05
N ASP A 188 -32.94 65.07 -22.71
CA ASP A 188 -33.96 65.13 -21.65
C ASP A 188 -35.11 64.15 -21.95
N ALA A 189 -35.61 63.45 -20.91
CA ALA A 189 -36.65 62.43 -21.05
C ALA A 189 -37.92 62.89 -21.80
N LYS A 190 -38.21 64.20 -21.78
CA LYS A 190 -39.36 64.81 -22.47
C LYS A 190 -39.17 64.91 -23.99
N ASP A 191 -37.95 65.07 -24.46
CA ASP A 191 -37.64 65.18 -25.89
C ASP A 191 -37.66 63.80 -26.57
N ILE A 192 -37.27 62.75 -25.84
CA ILE A 192 -37.33 61.36 -26.27
C ILE A 192 -38.79 60.85 -26.30
N LEU A 193 -39.63 61.26 -25.36
CA LEU A 193 -41.08 60.94 -25.37
C LEU A 193 -41.84 61.61 -26.54
N ASN A 194 -41.35 62.74 -27.05
CA ASN A 194 -41.99 63.46 -28.16
C ASN A 194 -41.67 62.87 -29.54
N ASP A 195 -40.53 62.16 -29.68
CA ASP A 195 -40.18 61.45 -30.91
C ASP A 195 -40.81 60.05 -30.94
N LYS A 196 -41.81 59.87 -31.82
CA LYS A 196 -42.50 58.59 -32.00
C LYS A 196 -41.57 57.45 -32.42
N HIS A 197 -40.49 57.74 -33.15
CA HIS A 197 -39.57 56.71 -33.62
C HIS A 197 -38.66 56.22 -32.49
N SER A 198 -38.01 57.14 -31.78
CA SER A 198 -37.19 56.79 -30.60
C SER A 198 -38.01 56.11 -29.50
N LEU A 199 -39.27 56.53 -29.28
CA LEU A 199 -40.14 55.91 -28.31
C LEU A 199 -40.50 54.46 -28.68
N GLN A 200 -40.85 54.19 -29.95
CA GLN A 200 -41.18 52.83 -30.39
C GLN A 200 -39.97 51.89 -30.26
N MET A 201 -38.76 52.37 -30.60
CA MET A 201 -37.53 51.60 -30.41
C MET A 201 -37.25 51.26 -28.94
N VAL A 202 -37.53 52.17 -28.01
CA VAL A 202 -37.40 51.91 -26.56
C VAL A 202 -38.45 50.89 -26.09
N LEU A 203 -39.69 50.98 -26.57
CA LEU A 203 -40.74 50.01 -26.24
C LEU A 203 -40.40 48.60 -26.71
N ASP A 204 -40.03 48.46 -27.99
CA ASP A 204 -39.69 47.16 -28.60
C ASP A 204 -38.45 46.55 -27.92
N CYS A 205 -37.42 47.37 -27.66
CA CYS A 205 -36.20 46.93 -27.00
C CYS A 205 -36.44 46.45 -25.56
N VAL A 206 -37.26 47.18 -24.78
CA VAL A 206 -37.59 46.76 -23.40
C VAL A 206 -38.48 45.51 -23.39
N THR A 207 -39.37 45.33 -24.36
CA THR A 207 -40.14 44.08 -24.50
C THR A 207 -39.26 42.89 -24.85
N ASP A 208 -38.28 43.07 -25.74
CA ASP A 208 -37.32 42.03 -26.11
C ASP A 208 -36.43 41.66 -24.92
N TRP A 209 -35.96 42.65 -24.16
CA TRP A 209 -35.21 42.42 -22.93
C TRP A 209 -36.01 41.61 -21.91
N ASN A 210 -37.28 41.93 -21.70
CA ASN A 210 -38.15 41.19 -20.78
C ASN A 210 -38.39 39.75 -21.26
N SER A 211 -38.65 39.54 -22.56
CA SER A 211 -38.76 38.19 -23.13
C SER A 211 -37.47 37.39 -22.91
N THR A 212 -36.31 38.02 -23.07
CA THR A 212 -35.03 37.35 -22.90
C THR A 212 -34.73 37.02 -21.42
N ILE A 213 -35.19 37.87 -20.50
CA ILE A 213 -35.12 37.61 -19.05
C ILE A 213 -36.03 36.44 -18.68
N ASP A 214 -37.26 36.40 -19.20
CA ASP A 214 -38.20 35.30 -18.96
C ASP A 214 -37.67 33.98 -19.54
N ASP A 215 -37.10 34.01 -20.75
CA ASP A 215 -36.43 32.85 -21.35
C ASP A 215 -35.24 32.39 -20.49
N LEU A 216 -34.46 33.30 -19.91
CA LEU A 216 -33.39 32.93 -18.98
C LEU A 216 -33.93 32.32 -17.69
N MET A 217 -35.00 32.87 -17.10
CA MET A 217 -35.62 32.30 -15.91
C MET A 217 -36.15 30.88 -16.17
N LEU A 218 -36.79 30.67 -17.32
CA LEU A 218 -37.22 29.35 -17.77
C LEU A 218 -36.03 28.41 -17.97
N ASN A 219 -34.97 28.87 -18.64
CA ASN A 219 -33.76 28.09 -18.85
C ASN A 219 -33.12 27.68 -17.52
N VAL A 220 -32.97 28.60 -16.55
CA VAL A 220 -32.43 28.30 -15.22
C VAL A 220 -33.29 27.29 -14.47
N SER A 221 -34.62 27.35 -14.61
CA SER A 221 -35.53 26.38 -13.99
C SER A 221 -35.42 24.98 -14.59
N HIS A 222 -35.05 24.87 -15.87
CA HIS A 222 -34.86 23.62 -16.59
C HIS A 222 -33.43 23.08 -16.54
N MET A 223 -32.45 23.88 -16.12
CA MET A 223 -31.09 23.40 -15.95
C MET A 223 -31.06 22.34 -14.84
N SER A 224 -30.33 21.25 -15.10
CA SER A 224 -30.05 20.20 -14.13
C SER A 224 -28.56 19.94 -14.05
N PRO A 225 -28.03 19.46 -12.91
CA PRO A 225 -26.61 19.17 -12.81
C PRO A 225 -26.16 18.12 -13.84
N LYS A 226 -25.10 18.43 -14.59
CA LYS A 226 -24.56 17.60 -15.66
C LYS A 226 -23.65 16.51 -15.09
N GLY A 227 -24.22 15.40 -14.65
CA GLY A 227 -23.50 14.25 -14.09
C GLY A 227 -24.05 13.79 -12.75
N GLU A 228 -23.56 12.66 -12.26
CA GLU A 228 -23.93 12.07 -10.94
C GLU A 228 -22.90 12.39 -9.85
N ASP A 229 -21.81 13.09 -10.19
CA ASP A 229 -20.79 13.51 -9.25
C ASP A 229 -21.24 14.70 -8.38
N PRO A 230 -20.67 14.88 -7.18
CA PRO A 230 -21.01 15.99 -6.31
C PRO A 230 -20.48 17.32 -6.87
N LEU A 231 -19.42 17.31 -7.69
CA LEU A 231 -18.89 18.53 -8.31
C LEU A 231 -19.84 19.08 -9.37
N ALA A 232 -20.57 18.22 -10.10
CA ALA A 232 -21.61 18.66 -11.02
C ALA A 232 -22.71 19.50 -10.36
N GLU A 233 -23.04 19.26 -9.08
CA GLU A 233 -24.01 20.12 -8.36
C GLU A 233 -23.41 21.48 -8.01
N ILE A 234 -22.12 21.53 -7.67
CA ILE A 234 -21.40 22.79 -7.41
C ILE A 234 -21.28 23.60 -8.69
N ASP A 235 -20.88 22.95 -9.79
CA ASP A 235 -20.70 23.59 -11.09
C ASP A 235 -22.04 24.06 -11.67
N TYR A 236 -23.13 23.30 -11.45
CA TYR A 236 -24.49 23.72 -11.76
C TYR A 236 -24.85 25.05 -11.09
N TRP A 237 -24.67 25.16 -9.78
CA TRP A 237 -25.01 26.40 -9.07
C TRP A 237 -24.08 27.56 -9.45
N LYS A 238 -22.81 27.29 -9.76
CA LYS A 238 -21.89 28.31 -10.30
C LYS A 238 -22.32 28.80 -11.68
N ASP A 239 -22.80 27.91 -12.53
CA ASP A 239 -23.31 28.27 -13.86
C ASP A 239 -24.61 29.09 -13.73
N VAL A 240 -25.53 28.69 -12.84
CA VAL A 240 -26.77 29.45 -12.56
C VAL A 240 -26.45 30.85 -12.01
N ASP A 241 -25.54 30.96 -11.04
CA ASP A 241 -25.08 32.25 -10.50
C ASP A 241 -24.44 33.12 -11.59
N CYS A 242 -23.61 32.53 -12.45
CA CYS A 242 -23.00 33.24 -13.58
C CYS A 242 -24.03 33.82 -14.55
N HIS A 243 -25.03 33.04 -14.96
CA HIS A 243 -26.08 33.49 -15.88
C HIS A 243 -26.95 34.59 -15.27
N LEU A 244 -27.40 34.41 -14.02
CA LEU A 244 -28.23 35.39 -13.32
C LEU A 244 -27.47 36.68 -13.01
N ASN A 245 -26.22 36.57 -12.55
CA ASN A 245 -25.38 37.72 -12.26
C ASN A 245 -25.00 38.49 -13.54
N GLY A 246 -24.80 37.80 -14.66
CA GLY A 246 -24.54 38.40 -15.96
C GLY A 246 -25.67 39.32 -16.41
N ILE A 247 -26.93 38.88 -16.31
CA ILE A 247 -28.10 39.74 -16.61
C ILE A 247 -28.26 40.84 -15.56
N PHE A 248 -28.09 40.52 -14.27
CA PHE A 248 -28.28 41.51 -13.20
C PHE A 248 -27.32 42.70 -13.33
N GLU A 249 -26.05 42.47 -13.68
CA GLU A 249 -25.08 43.54 -13.90
C GLU A 249 -25.41 44.37 -15.16
N GLN A 250 -25.97 43.75 -16.20
CA GLN A 250 -26.44 44.46 -17.39
C GLN A 250 -27.64 45.36 -17.08
N LEU A 251 -28.60 44.87 -16.29
CA LEU A 251 -29.74 45.64 -15.80
C LEU A 251 -29.34 46.80 -14.87
N ARG A 252 -28.18 46.70 -14.22
CA ARG A 252 -27.67 47.75 -13.33
C ARG A 252 -27.10 48.96 -14.08
N ARG A 253 -26.80 48.82 -15.38
CA ARG A 253 -26.21 49.87 -16.23
C ARG A 253 -27.12 51.11 -16.26
N PRO A 254 -26.55 52.34 -16.22
CA PRO A 254 -27.32 53.57 -16.16
C PRO A 254 -28.22 53.74 -17.40
N ASN A 255 -27.72 53.38 -18.57
CA ASN A 255 -28.46 53.44 -19.85
C ASN A 255 -29.70 52.55 -19.84
N VAL A 256 -29.56 51.32 -19.34
CA VAL A 256 -30.66 50.34 -19.23
C VAL A 256 -31.70 50.81 -18.22
N LYS A 257 -31.28 51.34 -17.06
CA LYS A 257 -32.18 51.96 -16.08
C LYS A 257 -32.95 53.16 -16.64
N HIS A 258 -32.29 53.98 -17.46
CA HIS A 258 -32.93 55.12 -18.10
C HIS A 258 -33.99 54.67 -19.11
N MET A 259 -33.70 53.67 -19.94
CA MET A 259 -34.68 53.08 -20.87
C MET A 259 -35.89 52.47 -20.15
N TYR A 260 -35.66 51.73 -19.06
CA TYR A 260 -36.75 51.21 -18.23
C TYR A 260 -37.57 52.31 -17.54
N HIS A 261 -36.94 53.44 -17.17
CA HIS A 261 -37.66 54.61 -16.63
C HIS A 261 -38.57 55.25 -17.68
N LEU A 262 -38.08 55.43 -18.91
CA LEU A 262 -38.87 55.92 -20.04
C LEU A 262 -40.04 54.97 -20.37
N TYR A 263 -39.80 53.66 -20.35
CA TYR A 263 -40.82 52.64 -20.56
C TYR A 263 -41.94 52.68 -19.50
N SER A 264 -41.57 52.88 -18.23
CA SER A 264 -42.51 53.00 -17.09
C SER A 264 -43.43 54.22 -17.20
N LEU A 265 -42.95 55.31 -17.82
CA LEU A 265 -43.73 56.53 -18.03
C LEU A 265 -44.80 56.39 -19.13
N VAL A 266 -44.63 55.44 -20.05
CA VAL A 266 -45.50 55.25 -21.22
C VAL A 266 -46.49 54.10 -21.04
N ASN A 267 -46.13 53.08 -20.28
CA ASN A 267 -46.96 51.89 -20.08
C ASN A 267 -47.57 51.88 -18.66
N GLU A 268 -48.73 52.53 -18.51
CA GLU A 268 -49.53 52.53 -17.27
C GLU A 268 -50.07 51.12 -16.98
N GLY A 269 -49.28 50.32 -16.24
CA GLY A 269 -49.64 48.94 -15.88
C GLY A 269 -48.45 47.97 -15.81
N PHE A 270 -47.27 48.37 -16.31
CA PHE A 270 -46.09 47.52 -16.23
C PHE A 270 -45.47 47.55 -14.82
N ALA A 271 -45.62 46.46 -14.08
CA ALA A 271 -44.97 46.29 -12.78
C ALA A 271 -43.52 45.81 -12.94
N MET A 272 -42.62 46.76 -13.25
CA MET A 272 -41.15 46.58 -13.18
C MET A 272 -40.76 45.81 -11.90
N ASP A 273 -41.32 46.19 -10.77
CA ASP A 273 -40.89 45.67 -9.48
C ASP A 273 -41.08 44.15 -9.35
N SER A 274 -42.10 43.55 -9.99
CA SER A 274 -42.37 42.12 -9.82
C SER A 274 -41.35 41.22 -10.52
N HIS A 275 -40.99 41.51 -11.77
CA HIS A 275 -40.03 40.70 -12.54
C HIS A 275 -38.61 40.87 -11.99
N PHE A 276 -38.24 42.09 -11.60
CA PHE A 276 -36.96 42.35 -10.96
C PHE A 276 -36.88 41.76 -9.55
N GLN A 277 -37.97 41.71 -8.79
CA GLN A 277 -38.01 41.03 -7.49
C GLN A 277 -37.76 39.52 -7.63
N GLU A 278 -38.36 38.86 -8.61
CA GLU A 278 -38.15 37.43 -8.83
C GLU A 278 -36.72 37.13 -9.30
N LEU A 279 -36.18 37.95 -10.21
CA LEU A 279 -34.77 37.86 -10.63
C LEU A 279 -33.82 38.03 -9.45
N TYR A 280 -34.07 39.03 -8.61
CA TYR A 280 -33.28 39.31 -7.42
C TYR A 280 -33.37 38.18 -6.38
N ARG A 281 -34.56 37.58 -6.22
CA ARG A 281 -34.77 36.42 -5.35
C ARG A 281 -33.92 35.23 -5.82
N LEU A 282 -33.97 34.89 -7.11
CA LEU A 282 -33.20 33.79 -7.70
C LEU A 282 -31.68 34.05 -7.62
N GLN A 283 -31.24 35.29 -7.83
CA GLN A 283 -29.82 35.66 -7.72
C GLN A 283 -29.30 35.51 -6.28
N ILE A 284 -30.06 35.96 -5.28
CA ILE A 284 -29.69 35.77 -3.87
C ILE A 284 -29.59 34.29 -3.53
N GLU A 285 -30.58 33.49 -3.95
CA GLU A 285 -30.58 32.04 -3.74
C GLU A 285 -29.35 31.38 -4.38
N ALA A 286 -29.06 31.67 -5.65
CA ALA A 286 -27.90 31.13 -6.35
C ALA A 286 -26.58 31.50 -5.65
N LYS A 287 -26.43 32.76 -5.25
CA LYS A 287 -25.23 33.26 -4.58
C LYS A 287 -25.02 32.65 -3.20
N GLU A 288 -26.08 32.49 -2.41
CA GLU A 288 -26.02 31.78 -1.13
C GLU A 288 -25.66 30.30 -1.33
N ASN A 289 -26.28 29.63 -2.29
CA ASN A 289 -26.00 28.22 -2.59
C ASN A 289 -24.55 28.00 -3.03
N VAL A 290 -24.03 28.83 -3.94
CA VAL A 290 -22.60 28.79 -4.34
C VAL A 290 -21.69 28.99 -3.13
N ARG A 291 -22.00 29.95 -2.25
CA ARG A 291 -21.20 30.20 -1.05
C ARG A 291 -21.15 29.00 -0.10
N PHE A 292 -22.26 28.28 0.10
CA PHE A 292 -22.26 27.09 0.96
C PHE A 292 -21.59 25.89 0.28
N LEU A 293 -21.87 25.65 -1.00
CA LEU A 293 -21.30 24.51 -1.74
C LEU A 293 -19.79 24.63 -1.96
N THR A 294 -19.28 25.84 -2.12
CA THR A 294 -17.82 26.08 -2.21
C THR A 294 -17.08 25.67 -0.92
N LEU A 295 -17.74 25.62 0.24
CA LEU A 295 -17.15 25.11 1.49
C LEU A 295 -16.78 23.61 1.39
N ILE A 296 -17.58 22.82 0.67
CA ILE A 296 -17.37 21.38 0.52
C ILE A 296 -16.62 21.01 -0.76
N GLU A 297 -16.37 21.96 -1.66
CA GLU A 297 -15.76 21.73 -2.98
C GLU A 297 -14.40 21.02 -2.87
N ARG A 298 -13.56 21.44 -1.91
CA ARG A 298 -12.26 20.82 -1.69
C ARG A 298 -12.38 19.34 -1.29
N HIS A 299 -13.31 19.03 -0.39
CA HIS A 299 -13.56 17.66 0.06
C HIS A 299 -14.09 16.80 -1.11
N CYS A 300 -15.02 17.33 -1.90
CA CYS A 300 -15.56 16.65 -3.09
C CYS A 300 -14.47 16.38 -4.14
N LYS A 301 -13.52 17.30 -4.33
CA LYS A 301 -12.34 17.11 -5.20
C LYS A 301 -11.44 15.99 -4.68
N THR A 302 -11.17 15.93 -3.37
CA THR A 302 -10.36 14.84 -2.78
C THR A 302 -11.05 13.48 -2.93
N LEU A 303 -12.37 13.41 -2.77
CA LEU A 303 -13.13 12.18 -2.98
C LEU A 303 -13.12 11.72 -4.44
N THR A 304 -13.21 12.65 -5.39
CA THR A 304 -13.32 12.34 -6.82
C THR A 304 -11.97 12.08 -7.49
N PHE A 305 -10.94 12.85 -7.14
CA PHE A 305 -9.63 12.84 -7.82
C PHE A 305 -8.47 12.35 -6.95
N GLY A 306 -8.69 12.09 -5.66
CA GLY A 306 -7.63 11.60 -4.77
C GLY A 306 -7.08 10.25 -5.23
N THR A 307 -5.79 10.01 -4.99
CA THR A 307 -5.08 8.80 -5.42
C THR A 307 -5.18 7.63 -4.43
N THR A 308 -5.33 7.89 -3.13
CA THR A 308 -5.29 6.86 -2.07
C THR A 308 -6.59 6.77 -1.26
N PHE A 309 -7.02 5.58 -0.87
CA PHE A 309 -8.24 5.42 -0.05
C PHE A 309 -8.12 6.12 1.31
N ALA A 310 -6.93 6.11 1.92
CA ALA A 310 -6.66 6.81 3.18
C ALA A 310 -7.04 8.30 3.10
N ALA A 311 -6.64 9.01 2.04
CA ALA A 311 -7.00 10.42 1.87
C ALA A 311 -8.52 10.63 1.75
N ALA A 312 -9.24 9.69 1.14
CA ALA A 312 -10.70 9.77 1.08
C ALA A 312 -11.33 9.55 2.47
N ILE A 313 -10.86 8.54 3.21
CA ILE A 313 -11.31 8.20 4.57
C ILE A 313 -11.14 9.41 5.51
N GLU A 314 -9.96 10.04 5.52
CA GLU A 314 -9.66 11.20 6.35
C GLU A 314 -10.56 12.41 6.04
N THR A 315 -11.01 12.55 4.79
CA THR A 315 -11.91 13.65 4.40
C THR A 315 -13.38 13.44 4.76
N LEU A 316 -13.82 12.22 5.10
CA LEU A 316 -15.23 11.93 5.35
C LEU A 316 -15.77 12.66 6.58
N PHE A 317 -15.02 12.67 7.68
CA PHE A 317 -15.45 13.33 8.92
C PHE A 317 -15.60 14.86 8.74
N PRO A 318 -14.58 15.59 8.24
CA PRO A 318 -14.73 17.02 7.95
C PRO A 318 -15.84 17.33 6.95
N LEU A 319 -16.05 16.46 5.95
CA LEU A 319 -17.11 16.63 4.96
C LEU A 319 -18.51 16.56 5.59
N VAL A 320 -18.79 15.51 6.39
CA VAL A 320 -20.10 15.37 7.06
C VAL A 320 -20.33 16.49 8.06
N GLN A 321 -19.28 16.96 8.75
CA GLN A 321 -19.37 18.13 9.62
C GLN A 321 -19.73 19.40 8.83
N ALA A 322 -19.08 19.64 7.69
CA ALA A 322 -19.39 20.78 6.84
C ALA A 322 -20.84 20.72 6.30
N LEU A 323 -21.31 19.53 5.89
CA LEU A 323 -22.68 19.32 5.42
C LEU A 323 -23.72 19.59 6.51
N GLN A 324 -23.43 19.22 7.76
CA GLN A 324 -24.29 19.57 8.88
C GLN A 324 -24.31 21.08 9.13
N MET A 325 -23.15 21.76 9.08
CA MET A 325 -23.13 23.22 9.21
C MET A 325 -23.96 23.88 8.11
N ILE A 326 -23.91 23.36 6.88
CA ILE A 326 -24.74 23.82 5.76
C ILE A 326 -26.23 23.61 6.08
N TRP A 327 -26.63 22.46 6.62
CA TRP A 327 -28.03 22.19 7.00
C TRP A 327 -28.58 23.09 8.10
N VAL A 328 -27.74 23.45 9.07
CA VAL A 328 -28.15 24.34 10.17
C VAL A 328 -28.25 25.80 9.71
N ILE A 329 -27.36 26.24 8.82
CA ILE A 329 -27.19 27.67 8.49
C ILE A 329 -27.89 28.05 7.16
N SER A 330 -27.91 27.17 6.16
CA SER A 330 -28.47 27.46 4.84
C SER A 330 -30.00 27.50 4.88
N ARG A 331 -30.60 28.41 4.11
CA ARG A 331 -32.05 28.54 3.96
C ARG A 331 -32.64 27.60 2.91
N HIS A 332 -31.80 27.09 2.00
CA HIS A 332 -32.20 26.30 0.85
C HIS A 332 -31.74 24.84 0.97
N TYR A 333 -30.55 24.62 1.53
CA TYR A 333 -30.00 23.29 1.84
C TYR A 333 -30.37 22.81 3.25
N ASN A 334 -31.41 23.36 3.88
CA ASN A 334 -32.03 22.82 5.11
C ASN A 334 -33.25 21.92 4.83
N LYS A 335 -33.46 21.54 3.56
CA LYS A 335 -34.56 20.67 3.12
C LYS A 335 -34.01 19.37 2.53
N ASP A 336 -34.74 18.28 2.79
CA ASP A 336 -34.43 16.94 2.28
C ASP A 336 -34.32 16.93 0.75
N GLU A 337 -35.16 17.71 0.06
CA GLU A 337 -35.19 17.83 -1.41
C GLU A 337 -33.85 18.22 -2.04
N ARG A 338 -33.00 18.97 -1.33
CA ARG A 338 -31.69 19.42 -1.82
C ARG A 338 -30.54 18.65 -1.19
N MET A 339 -30.61 18.35 0.11
CA MET A 339 -29.54 17.64 0.79
C MET A 339 -29.45 16.15 0.45
N VAL A 340 -30.58 15.47 0.29
CA VAL A 340 -30.57 14.04 -0.01
C VAL A 340 -29.91 13.78 -1.38
N PRO A 341 -30.25 14.49 -2.47
CA PRO A 341 -29.54 14.34 -3.75
C PRO A 341 -28.04 14.62 -3.67
N LEU A 342 -27.62 15.64 -2.92
CA LEU A 342 -26.19 15.96 -2.72
C LEU A 342 -25.46 14.81 -2.00
N MET A 343 -26.06 14.24 -0.95
CA MET A 343 -25.53 13.08 -0.23
C MET A 343 -25.50 11.83 -1.11
N GLU A 344 -26.51 11.63 -1.97
CA GLU A 344 -26.54 10.54 -2.96
C GLU A 344 -25.40 10.67 -3.98
N ARG A 345 -25.10 11.90 -4.43
CA ARG A 345 -23.94 12.19 -5.31
C ARG A 345 -22.61 11.92 -4.62
N ILE A 346 -22.47 12.26 -3.34
CA ILE A 346 -21.28 11.92 -2.55
C ILE A 346 -21.12 10.40 -2.44
N ALA A 347 -22.20 9.68 -2.09
CA ALA A 347 -22.19 8.22 -2.04
C ALA A 347 -21.89 7.60 -3.42
N TRP A 348 -22.33 8.23 -4.51
CA TRP A 348 -21.95 7.84 -5.86
C TRP A 348 -20.45 8.02 -6.13
N ALA A 349 -19.85 9.15 -5.73
CA ALA A 349 -18.42 9.38 -5.91
C ALA A 349 -17.56 8.33 -5.16
N LEU A 350 -17.97 7.94 -3.95
CA LEU A 350 -17.33 6.88 -3.20
C LEU A 350 -17.40 5.53 -3.92
N ARG A 351 -18.58 5.16 -4.42
CA ARG A 351 -18.78 3.91 -5.18
C ARG A 351 -17.99 3.91 -6.48
N LYS A 352 -17.99 5.02 -7.22
CA LYS A 352 -17.19 5.17 -8.44
C LYS A 352 -15.71 4.96 -8.15
N ARG A 353 -15.20 5.50 -7.04
CA ARG A 353 -13.80 5.33 -6.65
C ARG A 353 -13.46 3.87 -6.38
N VAL A 354 -14.30 3.17 -5.61
CA VAL A 354 -14.10 1.73 -5.35
C VAL A 354 -14.15 0.93 -6.65
N ARG A 355 -15.10 1.23 -7.54
CA ARG A 355 -15.25 0.55 -8.84
C ARG A 355 -14.06 0.79 -9.78
N SER A 356 -13.47 1.97 -9.76
CA SER A 356 -12.29 2.27 -10.57
C SER A 356 -11.01 1.63 -10.02
N ALA A 357 -10.94 1.38 -8.70
CA ALA A 357 -9.79 0.77 -8.05
C ALA A 357 -9.84 -0.77 -8.08
N ILE A 358 -11.03 -1.35 -8.02
CA ILE A 358 -11.24 -2.79 -8.00
C ILE A 358 -11.92 -3.20 -9.30
N ASP A 359 -11.13 -3.73 -10.23
CA ASP A 359 -11.64 -4.40 -11.42
C ASP A 359 -11.45 -5.92 -11.27
N ILE A 360 -12.52 -6.64 -10.96
CA ILE A 360 -12.48 -8.06 -10.53
C ILE A 360 -11.77 -8.96 -11.55
N PRO A 361 -11.99 -8.84 -12.88
CA PRO A 361 -11.29 -9.66 -13.86
C PRO A 361 -9.76 -9.50 -13.86
N ILE A 362 -9.26 -8.34 -13.43
CA ILE A 362 -7.83 -8.02 -13.43
C ILE A 362 -7.26 -8.08 -11.99
N LEU A 363 -8.12 -8.08 -10.98
CA LEU A 363 -7.76 -7.94 -9.57
C LEU A 363 -6.72 -8.98 -9.15
N PHE A 364 -6.95 -10.25 -9.48
CA PHE A 364 -6.10 -11.37 -9.08
C PHE A 364 -4.84 -11.55 -9.93
N ASN A 365 -4.64 -10.74 -10.98
CA ASN A 365 -3.34 -10.65 -11.68
C ASN A 365 -2.28 -9.93 -10.82
N ASN A 366 -2.72 -9.13 -9.84
CA ASN A 366 -1.84 -8.50 -8.86
C ASN A 366 -1.45 -9.49 -7.75
N PRO A 367 -0.34 -9.25 -7.03
CA PRO A 367 0.00 -10.09 -5.88
C PRO A 367 -1.11 -10.07 -4.82
N LEU A 368 -1.38 -11.23 -4.21
CA LEU A 368 -2.47 -11.43 -3.25
C LEU A 368 -2.41 -10.45 -2.05
N SER A 369 -1.20 -10.04 -1.65
CA SER A 369 -0.99 -9.01 -0.61
C SER A 369 -1.63 -7.67 -0.96
N ASP A 370 -1.52 -7.25 -2.21
CA ASP A 370 -2.02 -5.94 -2.66
C ASP A 370 -3.54 -6.01 -2.82
N VAL A 371 -4.05 -7.14 -3.31
CA VAL A 371 -5.49 -7.43 -3.37
C VAL A 371 -6.12 -7.33 -1.98
N LYS A 372 -5.49 -7.93 -0.97
CA LYS A 372 -5.92 -7.85 0.43
C LYS A 372 -6.01 -6.43 0.97
N ILE A 373 -4.99 -5.61 0.71
CA ILE A 373 -4.93 -4.22 1.16
C ILE A 373 -6.01 -3.40 0.46
N ILE A 374 -6.08 -3.47 -0.87
CA ILE A 374 -7.02 -2.68 -1.68
C ILE A 374 -8.47 -3.01 -1.31
N THR A 375 -8.83 -4.30 -1.21
CA THR A 375 -10.18 -4.74 -0.82
C THR A 375 -10.54 -4.27 0.59
N LYS A 376 -9.60 -4.36 1.54
CA LYS A 376 -9.84 -3.91 2.92
C LYS A 376 -9.97 -2.40 3.06
N GLU A 377 -9.14 -1.64 2.36
CA GLU A 377 -9.23 -0.18 2.34
C GLU A 377 -10.53 0.30 1.69
N ALA A 378 -10.94 -0.34 0.58
CA ALA A 378 -12.21 -0.04 -0.08
C ALA A 378 -13.43 -0.34 0.82
N GLN A 379 -13.43 -1.47 1.53
CA GLN A 379 -14.44 -1.80 2.53
C GLN A 379 -14.48 -0.73 3.63
N THR A 380 -13.30 -0.40 4.18
CA THR A 380 -13.18 0.57 5.29
C THR A 380 -13.68 1.95 4.88
N LEU A 381 -13.44 2.38 3.63
CA LEU A 381 -13.96 3.65 3.10
C LEU A 381 -15.49 3.70 3.15
N LEU A 382 -16.16 2.66 2.65
CA LEU A 382 -17.62 2.61 2.58
C LEU A 382 -18.26 2.44 3.97
N GLU A 383 -17.65 1.67 4.86
CA GLU A 383 -18.12 1.51 6.25
C GLU A 383 -17.92 2.79 7.08
N THR A 384 -16.80 3.49 6.86
CA THR A 384 -16.51 4.77 7.52
C THR A 384 -17.52 5.84 7.12
N TRP A 385 -17.94 5.89 5.85
CA TRP A 385 -19.00 6.82 5.41
C TRP A 385 -20.27 6.69 6.24
N LYS A 386 -20.76 5.47 6.42
CA LYS A 386 -21.95 5.20 7.25
C LYS A 386 -21.70 5.46 8.73
N THR A 387 -20.53 5.06 9.24
CA THR A 387 -20.17 5.24 10.65
C THR A 387 -20.09 6.71 11.04
N VAL A 388 -19.44 7.53 10.21
CA VAL A 388 -19.32 8.99 10.42
C VAL A 388 -20.69 9.66 10.40
N TYR A 389 -21.57 9.29 9.45
CA TYR A 389 -22.94 9.81 9.43
C TYR A 389 -23.73 9.44 10.69
N MET A 390 -23.67 8.17 11.12
CA MET A 390 -24.40 7.69 12.29
C MET A 390 -23.87 8.29 13.59
N ALA A 391 -22.54 8.41 13.72
CA ALA A 391 -21.90 9.08 14.85
C ALA A 391 -22.36 10.54 14.94
N ARG A 392 -22.35 11.26 13.81
CA ARG A 392 -22.79 12.66 13.82
C ARG A 392 -24.28 12.82 14.10
N ARG A 393 -25.12 11.92 13.60
CA ARG A 393 -26.56 11.86 13.95
C ARG A 393 -26.75 11.69 15.46
N ALA A 394 -26.02 10.75 16.08
CA ALA A 394 -26.12 10.50 17.51
C ALA A 394 -25.69 11.72 18.35
N GLU A 395 -24.65 12.44 17.91
CA GLU A 395 -24.21 13.68 18.56
C GLU A 395 -25.28 14.80 18.48
N ILE A 396 -26.00 14.91 17.37
CA ILE A 396 -27.09 15.87 17.18
C ILE A 396 -28.31 15.52 18.05
N GLU A 397 -28.67 14.24 18.13
CA GLU A 397 -29.75 13.78 19.01
C GLU A 397 -29.41 14.00 20.48
N ALA A 398 -28.15 13.79 20.87
CA ALA A 398 -27.67 14.04 22.23
C ALA A 398 -27.62 15.54 22.59
N SER A 399 -27.34 16.41 21.62
CA SER A 399 -27.27 17.85 21.86
C SER A 399 -28.65 18.49 22.02
N GLY A 400 -29.68 17.92 21.37
CA GLY A 400 -31.08 18.33 21.48
C GLY A 400 -31.41 19.76 21.02
N ARG A 401 -30.43 20.46 20.42
CA ARG A 401 -30.54 21.90 20.04
C ARG A 401 -30.73 22.13 18.55
N ASP A 402 -30.32 21.19 17.71
CA ASP A 402 -30.27 21.37 16.26
C ASP A 402 -31.46 20.67 15.57
N ASN A 403 -31.78 21.13 14.35
CA ASN A 403 -32.81 20.52 13.51
C ASN A 403 -32.53 19.02 13.28
N ARG A 404 -33.59 18.21 13.19
CA ARG A 404 -33.51 16.76 12.97
C ARG A 404 -32.66 16.44 11.73
N TRP A 405 -31.55 15.72 11.93
CA TRP A 405 -30.64 15.25 10.90
C TRP A 405 -30.88 13.75 10.66
N GLU A 406 -31.93 13.42 9.92
CA GLU A 406 -32.27 12.04 9.59
C GLU A 406 -32.85 11.95 8.19
N PHE A 407 -32.28 11.05 7.38
CA PHE A 407 -32.66 10.85 6.00
C PHE A 407 -32.96 9.37 5.72
N ASP A 408 -33.55 9.09 4.56
CA ASP A 408 -33.84 7.73 4.10
C ASP A 408 -32.58 6.87 4.00
N ARG A 409 -32.42 5.97 4.98
CA ARG A 409 -31.24 5.10 5.10
C ARG A 409 -31.04 4.20 3.88
N LYS A 410 -32.14 3.72 3.28
CA LYS A 410 -32.07 2.88 2.09
C LYS A 410 -31.47 3.65 0.92
N ARG A 411 -31.96 4.86 0.66
CA ARG A 411 -31.47 5.73 -0.43
C ARG A 411 -29.98 6.05 -0.29
N LEU A 412 -29.53 6.35 0.92
CA LEU A 412 -28.14 6.73 1.18
C LEU A 412 -27.16 5.56 1.24
N PHE A 413 -27.55 4.45 1.88
CA PHE A 413 -26.60 3.40 2.28
C PHE A 413 -26.79 2.06 1.58
N GLU A 414 -27.96 1.74 1.01
CA GLU A 414 -28.20 0.41 0.43
C GLU A 414 -27.14 0.03 -0.63
N LYS A 415 -26.81 0.99 -1.51
CA LYS A 415 -25.82 0.77 -2.57
C LYS A 415 -24.38 0.73 -2.05
N THR A 416 -24.03 1.51 -1.03
CA THR A 416 -22.69 1.49 -0.43
C THR A 416 -22.48 0.28 0.46
N ASP A 417 -23.51 -0.14 1.21
CA ASP A 417 -23.50 -1.31 2.08
C ASP A 417 -23.36 -2.59 1.26
N TYR A 418 -24.09 -2.70 0.15
CA TYR A 418 -23.94 -3.82 -0.77
C TYR A 418 -22.51 -3.89 -1.33
N MET A 419 -21.98 -2.76 -1.80
CA MET A 419 -20.62 -2.69 -2.33
C MET A 419 -19.56 -3.04 -1.27
N ALA A 420 -19.76 -2.63 -0.02
CA ALA A 420 -18.88 -2.98 1.10
C ALA A 420 -18.90 -4.49 1.39
N ARG A 421 -20.07 -5.15 1.30
CA ARG A 421 -20.18 -6.61 1.41
C ARG A 421 -19.41 -7.31 0.31
N VAL A 422 -19.56 -6.89 -0.95
CA VAL A 422 -18.80 -7.47 -2.07
C VAL A 422 -17.29 -7.30 -1.87
N CYS A 423 -16.83 -6.15 -1.37
CA CYS A 423 -15.42 -5.97 -1.00
C CYS A 423 -14.96 -6.90 0.12
N ASN A 424 -15.82 -7.17 1.11
CA ASN A 424 -15.54 -8.13 2.18
C ASN A 424 -15.47 -9.57 1.64
N ASP A 425 -16.39 -9.95 0.76
CA ASP A 425 -16.40 -11.27 0.11
C ASP A 425 -15.09 -11.46 -0.69
N LEU A 426 -14.65 -10.45 -1.45
CA LEU A 426 -13.36 -10.48 -2.17
C LEU A 426 -12.15 -10.58 -1.24
N TYR A 427 -12.17 -9.87 -0.11
CA TYR A 427 -11.16 -9.98 0.93
C TYR A 427 -11.10 -11.40 1.50
N GLU A 428 -12.26 -12.01 1.79
CA GLU A 428 -12.34 -13.39 2.26
C GLU A 428 -11.79 -14.35 1.22
N ILE A 429 -12.20 -14.23 -0.05
CA ILE A 429 -11.69 -15.05 -1.17
C ILE A 429 -10.15 -15.00 -1.24
N GLU A 430 -9.55 -13.80 -1.19
CA GLU A 430 -8.10 -13.63 -1.14
C GLU A 430 -7.49 -14.39 0.04
N GLU A 431 -8.08 -14.24 1.23
CA GLU A 431 -7.59 -14.87 2.44
C GLU A 431 -7.64 -16.40 2.34
N VAL A 432 -8.71 -16.96 1.76
CA VAL A 432 -8.83 -18.39 1.49
C VAL A 432 -7.74 -18.89 0.55
N ILE A 433 -7.51 -18.18 -0.56
CA ILE A 433 -6.50 -18.55 -1.55
C ILE A 433 -5.10 -18.49 -0.93
N THR A 434 -4.80 -17.43 -0.19
CA THR A 434 -3.52 -17.26 0.51
C THR A 434 -3.30 -18.37 1.54
N GLN A 435 -4.32 -18.72 2.32
CA GLN A 435 -4.25 -19.83 3.27
C GLN A 435 -3.93 -21.16 2.56
N PHE A 436 -4.62 -21.48 1.47
CA PHE A 436 -4.35 -22.71 0.71
C PHE A 436 -2.96 -22.72 0.09
N LYS A 437 -2.47 -21.61 -0.48
CA LYS A 437 -1.10 -21.53 -1.01
C LYS A 437 -0.04 -21.73 0.07
N ILE A 438 -0.29 -21.29 1.30
CA ILE A 438 0.61 -21.55 2.43
C ILE A 438 0.54 -23.03 2.84
N ILE A 439 -0.66 -23.62 2.95
CA ILE A 439 -0.86 -25.03 3.34
C ILE A 439 -0.20 -25.98 2.34
N PHE A 440 -0.42 -25.78 1.04
CA PHE A 440 0.17 -26.60 -0.04
C PHE A 440 1.57 -26.17 -0.47
N GLY A 441 2.21 -25.28 0.32
CA GLY A 441 3.56 -24.80 0.08
C GLY A 441 4.65 -25.88 0.25
N SER A 442 5.90 -25.44 0.39
CA SER A 442 7.08 -26.32 0.49
C SER A 442 7.00 -27.35 1.62
N GLU A 443 6.28 -27.04 2.70
CA GLU A 443 6.20 -27.89 3.89
C GLU A 443 5.49 -29.22 3.60
N LEU A 444 4.33 -29.19 2.92
CA LEU A 444 3.57 -30.40 2.58
C LEU A 444 4.25 -31.21 1.47
N LYS A 445 4.96 -30.52 0.55
CA LYS A 445 5.81 -31.12 -0.49
C LYS A 445 7.00 -31.89 0.10
N SER A 446 7.53 -31.45 1.25
CA SER A 446 8.70 -32.10 1.87
C SER A 446 8.38 -33.40 2.61
N VAL A 447 7.13 -33.55 3.08
CA VAL A 447 6.74 -34.67 3.95
C VAL A 447 5.95 -35.75 3.22
N THR A 448 5.38 -35.44 2.04
CA THR A 448 4.55 -36.37 1.28
C THR A 448 5.27 -36.85 0.03
N SER A 449 5.33 -38.16 -0.19
CA SER A 449 5.89 -38.78 -1.42
C SER A 449 5.00 -38.62 -2.66
N GLU A 450 3.77 -38.11 -2.50
CA GLU A 450 2.76 -37.93 -3.54
C GLU A 450 2.80 -36.52 -4.17
N ALA A 451 3.98 -36.08 -4.64
CA ALA A 451 4.18 -34.75 -5.24
C ALA A 451 3.22 -34.46 -6.42
N LYS A 452 2.79 -35.50 -7.15
CA LYS A 452 1.86 -35.37 -8.29
C LYS A 452 0.47 -34.91 -7.87
N ARG A 453 -0.07 -35.44 -6.76
CA ARG A 453 -1.42 -35.03 -6.32
C ARG A 453 -1.40 -33.66 -5.65
N ILE A 454 -0.30 -33.29 -4.99
CA ILE A 454 -0.13 -31.92 -4.48
C ILE A 454 -0.15 -30.92 -5.64
N ALA A 455 0.52 -31.22 -6.76
CA ALA A 455 0.47 -30.38 -7.95
C ALA A 455 -0.94 -30.28 -8.57
N GLU A 456 -1.74 -31.35 -8.50
CA GLU A 456 -3.13 -31.34 -8.93
C GLU A 456 -4.01 -30.45 -8.05
N VAL A 457 -3.82 -30.48 -6.72
CA VAL A 457 -4.54 -29.58 -5.80
C VAL A 457 -4.08 -28.13 -5.93
N GLU A 458 -2.79 -27.88 -6.13
CA GLU A 458 -2.26 -26.54 -6.43
C GLU A 458 -2.92 -25.97 -7.69
N ARG A 459 -3.08 -26.80 -8.74
CA ARG A 459 -3.85 -26.43 -9.93
C ARG A 459 -5.32 -26.17 -9.63
N MET A 460 -5.95 -26.94 -8.74
CA MET A 460 -7.34 -26.68 -8.32
C MET A 460 -7.47 -25.33 -7.60
N VAL A 461 -6.49 -24.95 -6.77
CA VAL A 461 -6.44 -23.64 -6.11
C VAL A 461 -6.29 -22.52 -7.14
N ASP A 462 -5.43 -22.69 -8.15
CA ASP A 462 -5.29 -21.69 -9.23
C ASP A 462 -6.57 -21.60 -10.09
N LEU A 463 -7.28 -22.72 -10.30
CA LEU A 463 -8.58 -22.72 -11.00
C LEU A 463 -9.67 -21.94 -10.25
N LEU A 464 -9.58 -21.78 -8.92
CA LEU A 464 -10.50 -20.93 -8.16
C LEU A 464 -10.42 -19.47 -8.62
N VAL A 465 -9.22 -19.00 -8.99
CA VAL A 465 -8.98 -17.60 -9.41
C VAL A 465 -9.54 -17.35 -10.80
N VAL A 466 -9.34 -18.29 -11.73
CA VAL A 466 -9.79 -18.19 -13.13
C VAL A 466 -11.31 -17.96 -13.23
N ARG A 467 -12.08 -18.46 -12.27
CA ARG A 467 -13.53 -18.23 -12.19
C ARG A 467 -13.85 -16.74 -12.04
N PHE A 468 -13.07 -16.01 -11.23
CA PHE A 468 -13.28 -14.57 -11.02
C PHE A 468 -12.74 -13.74 -12.20
N GLU A 469 -11.74 -14.23 -12.92
CA GLU A 469 -11.22 -13.61 -14.15
C GLU A 469 -12.22 -13.68 -15.31
N THR A 470 -13.08 -14.70 -15.33
CA THR A 470 -14.04 -14.97 -16.42
C THR A 470 -15.44 -14.38 -16.18
N ILE A 471 -15.62 -13.60 -15.10
CA ILE A 471 -16.91 -12.97 -14.80
C ILE A 471 -17.24 -11.90 -15.85
N HIS A 472 -18.42 -12.03 -16.48
CA HIS A 472 -18.94 -11.09 -17.49
C HIS A 472 -19.90 -10.02 -16.94
N PHE A 473 -20.28 -10.10 -15.67
CA PHE A 473 -21.15 -9.12 -15.01
C PHE A 473 -20.37 -8.26 -14.01
N ASN A 474 -20.93 -7.12 -13.61
CA ASN A 474 -20.32 -6.29 -12.56
C ASN A 474 -20.96 -6.63 -11.20
N PRO A 475 -20.23 -7.22 -10.24
CA PRO A 475 -20.76 -7.59 -8.93
C PRO A 475 -21.12 -6.41 -8.02
N PHE A 476 -20.65 -5.19 -8.32
CA PHE A 476 -21.01 -4.02 -7.53
C PHE A 476 -22.40 -3.46 -7.87
N ILE A 477 -23.11 -4.02 -8.85
CA ILE A 477 -24.49 -3.68 -9.21
C ILE A 477 -25.43 -4.58 -8.42
N ILE A 478 -26.34 -3.97 -7.64
CA ILE A 478 -27.29 -4.70 -6.76
C ILE A 478 -28.17 -5.68 -7.55
N ASP A 479 -28.53 -5.35 -8.78
CA ASP A 479 -29.38 -6.21 -9.62
C ASP A 479 -28.71 -7.56 -9.94
N ASN A 480 -27.38 -7.61 -9.91
CA ASN A 480 -26.60 -8.84 -10.13
C ASN A 480 -26.34 -9.62 -8.82
N ARG A 481 -27.02 -9.26 -7.72
CA ARG A 481 -26.80 -9.88 -6.41
C ARG A 481 -26.98 -11.39 -6.41
N THR A 482 -28.01 -11.90 -7.06
CA THR A 482 -28.26 -13.34 -7.13
C THR A 482 -27.14 -14.06 -7.87
N GLN A 483 -26.66 -13.51 -8.98
CA GLN A 483 -25.53 -14.06 -9.75
C GLN A 483 -24.23 -14.06 -8.93
N TRP A 484 -23.99 -13.02 -8.13
CA TRP A 484 -22.84 -12.97 -7.22
C TRP A 484 -22.95 -14.02 -6.12
N GLU A 485 -24.11 -14.13 -5.47
CA GLU A 485 -24.36 -15.13 -4.41
C GLU A 485 -24.23 -16.56 -4.95
N GLU A 486 -24.73 -16.85 -6.15
CA GLU A 486 -24.54 -18.14 -6.84
C GLU A 486 -23.06 -18.43 -7.12
N THR A 487 -22.32 -17.43 -7.62
CA THR A 487 -20.87 -17.57 -7.88
C THR A 487 -20.09 -17.85 -6.60
N LEU A 488 -20.45 -17.19 -5.49
CA LEU A 488 -19.86 -17.43 -4.18
C LEU A 488 -20.19 -18.82 -3.66
N GLU A 489 -21.44 -19.28 -3.78
CA GLU A 489 -21.84 -20.61 -3.34
C GLU A 489 -21.06 -21.71 -4.08
N GLU A 490 -20.86 -21.54 -5.39
CA GLU A 490 -20.03 -22.45 -6.18
C GLU A 490 -18.55 -22.39 -5.76
N PHE A 491 -18.01 -21.20 -5.48
CA PHE A 491 -16.67 -21.05 -4.93
C PHE A 491 -16.52 -21.80 -3.60
N TYR A 492 -17.44 -21.61 -2.65
CA TYR A 492 -17.38 -22.32 -1.36
C TYR A 492 -17.54 -23.83 -1.51
N LYS A 493 -18.33 -24.31 -2.49
CA LYS A 493 -18.40 -25.75 -2.82
C LYS A 493 -17.04 -26.28 -3.30
N ASP A 494 -16.34 -25.56 -4.17
CA ASP A 494 -15.01 -25.96 -4.64
C ASP A 494 -13.95 -25.87 -3.53
N VAL A 495 -14.05 -24.85 -2.67
CA VAL A 495 -13.25 -24.72 -1.45
C VAL A 495 -13.44 -25.92 -0.53
N THR A 496 -14.67 -26.36 -0.25
CA THR A 496 -14.92 -27.55 0.58
C THR A 496 -14.35 -28.83 -0.04
N LYS A 497 -14.34 -28.96 -1.38
CA LYS A 497 -13.66 -30.09 -2.03
C LYS A 497 -12.15 -30.05 -1.76
N ILE A 498 -11.52 -28.88 -1.88
CA ILE A 498 -10.09 -28.70 -1.60
C ILE A 498 -9.78 -28.94 -0.13
N GLU A 499 -10.66 -28.55 0.79
CA GLU A 499 -10.53 -28.86 2.22
C GLU A 499 -10.57 -30.36 2.50
N ASN A 500 -11.51 -31.09 1.88
CA ASN A 500 -11.59 -32.54 2.03
C ASN A 500 -10.33 -33.24 1.49
N GLU A 501 -9.79 -32.76 0.36
CA GLU A 501 -8.51 -33.24 -0.15
C GLU A 501 -7.37 -32.92 0.82
N ALA A 502 -7.31 -31.68 1.35
CA ALA A 502 -6.31 -31.30 2.35
C ALA A 502 -6.38 -32.19 3.60
N GLU A 503 -7.58 -32.49 4.09
CA GLU A 503 -7.80 -33.42 5.20
C GLU A 503 -7.30 -34.83 4.86
N ASN A 504 -7.58 -35.33 3.65
CA ASN A 504 -7.06 -36.61 3.18
C ASN A 504 -5.53 -36.63 3.11
N PHE A 505 -4.90 -35.55 2.64
CA PHE A 505 -3.44 -35.42 2.61
C PHE A 505 -2.84 -35.44 4.01
N ILE A 506 -3.40 -34.66 4.93
CA ILE A 506 -2.95 -34.63 6.32
C ILE A 506 -3.09 -36.02 6.94
N ASN A 507 -4.24 -36.67 6.78
CA ASN A 507 -4.48 -38.03 7.27
C ASN A 507 -3.48 -39.05 6.70
N ASN A 508 -3.16 -38.97 5.41
CA ASN A 508 -2.20 -39.87 4.77
C ASN A 508 -0.75 -39.58 5.20
N ALA A 509 -0.38 -38.29 5.34
CA ALA A 509 0.91 -37.89 5.85
C ALA A 509 1.13 -38.48 7.26
N PHE A 510 0.15 -38.34 8.17
CA PHE A 510 0.21 -38.93 9.51
C PHE A 510 0.25 -40.47 9.52
N LYS A 511 -0.37 -41.16 8.55
CA LYS A 511 -0.21 -42.62 8.40
C LYS A 511 1.18 -43.04 7.92
N SER A 512 1.85 -42.21 7.13
CA SER A 512 3.18 -42.50 6.59
C SER A 512 4.32 -42.27 7.58
N LEU A 513 4.08 -41.45 8.60
CA LEU A 513 5.08 -41.06 9.59
C LEU A 513 5.41 -42.26 10.50
N ARG A 514 6.66 -42.73 10.42
CA ARG A 514 7.16 -43.85 11.23
C ARG A 514 7.48 -43.47 12.67
N SER A 515 7.76 -42.19 12.94
CA SER A 515 8.15 -41.72 14.27
C SER A 515 7.25 -40.60 14.79
N ALA A 516 6.97 -40.65 16.10
CA ALA A 516 6.21 -39.64 16.82
C ALA A 516 6.91 -38.27 16.82
N GLU A 517 8.24 -38.22 16.78
CA GLU A 517 8.99 -36.96 16.72
C GLU A 517 8.77 -36.24 15.38
N SER A 518 8.91 -36.96 14.26
CA SER A 518 8.68 -36.39 12.92
C SER A 518 7.21 -35.98 12.72
N ALA A 519 6.27 -36.73 13.31
CA ALA A 519 4.85 -36.38 13.28
C ALA A 519 4.55 -35.08 14.05
N PHE A 520 5.23 -34.87 15.16
CA PHE A 520 5.12 -33.64 15.94
C PHE A 520 5.78 -32.43 15.26
N ASP A 521 6.90 -32.64 14.56
CA ASP A 521 7.53 -31.61 13.72
C ASP A 521 6.59 -31.13 12.61
N LEU A 522 5.90 -32.06 11.95
CA LEU A 522 4.88 -31.73 10.95
C LEU A 522 3.74 -30.90 11.57
N LEU A 523 3.27 -31.29 12.76
CA LEU A 523 2.19 -30.59 13.44
C LEU A 523 2.57 -29.15 13.80
N LEU A 524 3.76 -28.95 14.39
CA LEU A 524 4.27 -27.60 14.73
C LEU A 524 4.34 -26.68 13.51
N LYS A 525 4.71 -27.23 12.35
CA LYS A 525 4.74 -26.47 11.08
C LYS A 525 3.34 -26.03 10.66
N PHE A 526 2.32 -26.88 10.84
CA PHE A 526 0.93 -26.51 10.56
C PHE A 526 0.29 -25.57 11.59
N GLN A 527 0.71 -25.63 12.85
CA GLN A 527 0.22 -24.73 13.91
C GLN A 527 0.68 -23.27 13.70
N ASN A 528 1.87 -23.07 13.13
CA ASN A 528 2.40 -21.74 12.82
C ASN A 528 1.74 -21.10 11.58
N ILE A 529 1.01 -21.88 10.79
CA ILE A 529 0.18 -21.38 9.69
C ILE A 529 -1.15 -20.97 10.32
N LYS A 530 -1.68 -19.78 9.99
CA LYS A 530 -3.07 -19.41 10.32
C LYS A 530 -4.01 -20.37 9.57
N SER A 531 -4.21 -21.55 10.15
CA SER A 531 -4.96 -22.64 9.55
C SER A 531 -6.45 -22.41 9.74
N ARG A 532 -7.24 -22.79 8.74
CA ARG A 532 -8.70 -22.82 8.84
C ARG A 532 -9.17 -23.70 10.01
N GLU A 533 -10.33 -23.39 10.57
CA GLU A 533 -10.89 -24.08 11.74
C GLU A 533 -11.07 -25.60 11.52
N CYS A 534 -11.37 -26.02 10.29
CA CYS A 534 -11.48 -27.44 9.91
C CYS A 534 -10.14 -28.18 10.08
N ILE A 535 -9.06 -27.59 9.58
CA ILE A 535 -7.70 -28.14 9.68
C ILE A 535 -7.21 -28.09 11.12
N HIS A 536 -7.48 -27.00 11.84
CA HIS A 536 -7.13 -26.91 13.26
C HIS A 536 -7.78 -28.02 14.08
N ARG A 537 -9.08 -28.26 13.87
CA ARG A 537 -9.82 -29.35 14.52
C ARG A 537 -9.24 -30.73 14.18
N LEU A 538 -8.87 -30.95 12.92
CA LEU A 538 -8.22 -32.17 12.49
C LEU A 538 -6.86 -32.35 13.20
N LEU A 539 -6.04 -31.30 13.28
CA LEU A 539 -4.74 -31.34 13.97
C LEU A 539 -4.90 -31.67 15.46
N THR A 540 -5.93 -31.11 16.11
CA THR A 540 -6.25 -31.46 17.51
C THR A 540 -6.60 -32.94 17.65
N GLN A 541 -7.37 -33.52 16.71
CA GLN A 541 -7.65 -34.96 16.71
C GLN A 541 -6.37 -35.79 16.51
N LYS A 542 -5.44 -35.31 15.68
CA LYS A 542 -4.14 -35.98 15.46
C LYS A 542 -3.19 -35.95 16.65
N TYR A 543 -3.45 -35.14 17.68
CA TYR A 543 -2.72 -35.25 18.94
C TYR A 543 -2.80 -36.66 19.53
N ILE A 544 -3.97 -37.29 19.46
CA ILE A 544 -4.18 -38.66 19.98
C ILE A 544 -3.38 -39.67 19.15
N ASP A 545 -3.40 -39.55 17.82
CA ASP A 545 -2.65 -40.44 16.94
C ASP A 545 -1.13 -40.37 17.17
N ILE A 546 -0.57 -39.18 17.41
CA ILE A 546 0.85 -38.98 17.74
C ILE A 546 1.18 -39.63 19.09
N LEU A 547 0.31 -39.43 20.08
CA LEU A 547 0.45 -40.01 21.41
C LEU A 547 0.42 -41.54 21.36
N ASP A 548 -0.48 -42.14 20.58
CA ASP A 548 -0.55 -43.59 20.38
C ASP A 548 0.69 -44.14 19.67
N GLN A 549 1.25 -43.40 18.71
CA GLN A 549 2.50 -43.80 18.07
C GLN A 549 3.67 -43.75 19.05
N TYR A 550 3.73 -42.73 19.91
CA TYR A 550 4.74 -42.64 20.97
C TYR A 550 4.59 -43.75 22.01
N GLU A 551 3.37 -44.17 22.37
CA GLU A 551 3.15 -45.33 23.24
C GLU A 551 3.74 -46.61 22.64
N LYS A 552 3.59 -46.83 21.32
CA LYS A 552 4.22 -47.96 20.63
C LYS A 552 5.75 -47.89 20.69
N GLU A 553 6.32 -46.71 20.49
CA GLU A 553 7.78 -46.50 20.63
C GLU A 553 8.23 -46.79 22.07
N LEU A 554 7.47 -46.33 23.07
CA LEU A 554 7.72 -46.60 24.49
C LEU A 554 7.70 -48.10 24.80
N LEU A 555 6.73 -48.84 24.25
CA LEU A 555 6.62 -50.30 24.40
C LEU A 555 7.75 -51.06 23.69
N VAL A 556 8.25 -50.57 22.55
CA VAL A 556 9.43 -51.14 21.90
C VAL A 556 10.66 -50.96 22.78
N VAL A 557 10.86 -49.75 23.31
CA VAL A 557 11.98 -49.47 24.22
C VAL A 557 11.86 -50.26 25.52
N GLN A 558 10.66 -50.39 26.08
CA GLN A 558 10.41 -51.22 27.25
C GLN A 558 10.77 -52.70 26.98
N ARG A 559 10.37 -53.26 25.83
CA ARG A 559 10.73 -54.63 25.46
C ARG A 559 12.23 -54.82 25.27
N LEU A 560 12.91 -53.85 24.64
CA LEU A 560 14.37 -53.85 24.51
C LEU A 560 15.04 -53.79 25.88
N PHE A 561 14.53 -52.96 26.78
CA PHE A 561 15.02 -52.85 28.15
C PHE A 561 14.80 -54.14 28.95
N GLU A 562 13.61 -54.75 28.88
CA GLU A 562 13.29 -56.00 29.59
C GLU A 562 14.09 -57.19 29.07
N GLY A 563 14.27 -57.31 27.75
CA GLY A 563 15.10 -58.34 27.13
C GLY A 563 16.59 -58.18 27.44
N GLY A 564 17.11 -56.94 27.41
CA GLY A 564 18.52 -56.66 27.71
C GLY A 564 18.86 -56.60 29.20
N SER A 565 17.87 -56.44 30.09
CA SER A 565 18.07 -56.39 31.55
C SER A 565 18.06 -57.76 32.24
N THR A 566 17.46 -58.78 31.61
CA THR A 566 17.34 -60.14 32.18
C THR A 566 18.48 -61.08 31.80
N GLU A 567 19.17 -60.85 30.68
CA GLU A 567 20.37 -61.61 30.32
C GLU A 567 21.63 -60.93 30.91
N PRO A 568 22.40 -61.59 31.79
CA PRO A 568 23.68 -61.05 32.24
C PRO A 568 24.62 -60.89 31.04
N PRO A 569 25.53 -59.90 31.01
CA PRO A 569 26.48 -59.72 29.93
C PRO A 569 27.35 -60.97 29.71
N ASN A 570 26.95 -61.83 28.78
CA ASN A 570 27.75 -62.94 28.27
C ASN A 570 28.36 -62.55 26.91
N GLN A 571 29.58 -63.02 26.67
CA GLN A 571 30.52 -62.59 25.60
C GLN A 571 30.01 -62.66 24.15
N TYR A 572 28.80 -63.14 23.87
CA TYR A 572 28.36 -63.56 22.54
C TYR A 572 27.03 -62.95 22.06
N GLN A 573 26.72 -61.69 22.38
CA GLN A 573 25.58 -60.99 21.75
C GLN A 573 25.95 -59.66 21.08
N PRO A 574 25.48 -59.41 19.84
CA PRO A 574 25.84 -58.23 19.07
C PRO A 574 24.79 -57.13 19.21
N THR A 575 24.96 -56.24 20.19
CA THR A 575 24.66 -54.79 20.10
C THR A 575 25.24 -54.02 21.30
N ARG A 576 26.39 -54.44 21.81
CA ARG A 576 27.30 -53.54 22.54
C ARG A 576 28.30 -53.05 21.52
N ALA A 577 28.57 -51.74 21.48
CA ALA A 577 29.69 -51.24 20.68
C ALA A 577 30.90 -52.10 21.03
N ARG A 578 31.56 -52.62 20.00
CA ARG A 578 32.31 -53.89 20.01
C ARG A 578 33.48 -53.96 21.02
N PHE A 579 33.70 -52.94 21.84
CA PHE A 579 34.84 -52.75 22.73
C PHE A 579 34.54 -51.91 24.00
N GLU A 580 33.31 -51.87 24.51
CA GLU A 580 32.97 -51.19 25.77
C GLU A 580 33.04 -52.11 27.01
N PRO A 581 33.49 -51.61 28.18
CA PRO A 581 33.48 -52.39 29.42
C PRO A 581 32.07 -52.81 29.84
N MET A 582 31.93 -53.99 30.43
CA MET A 582 30.64 -54.66 30.60
C MET A 582 29.60 -53.84 31.38
N ILE A 583 30.00 -53.15 32.46
CA ILE A 583 29.05 -52.38 33.27
C ILE A 583 28.84 -50.98 32.67
N ALA A 584 29.91 -50.31 32.28
CA ALA A 584 29.85 -48.96 31.71
C ALA A 584 29.08 -48.91 30.37
N GLY A 585 29.28 -49.90 29.49
CA GLY A 585 28.54 -50.01 28.23
C GLY A 585 27.06 -50.34 28.42
N SER A 586 26.71 -51.09 29.49
CA SER A 586 25.30 -51.35 29.83
C SER A 586 24.59 -50.08 30.33
N ILE A 587 25.29 -49.21 31.08
CA ILE A 587 24.78 -47.89 31.48
C ILE A 587 24.67 -46.96 30.26
N GLN A 588 25.64 -46.95 29.36
CA GLN A 588 25.57 -46.13 28.14
C GLN A 588 24.42 -46.54 27.23
N TRP A 589 24.17 -47.85 27.09
CA TRP A 589 23.02 -48.39 26.37
C TRP A 589 21.70 -47.99 27.03
N GLU A 590 21.58 -48.13 28.36
CA GLU A 590 20.40 -47.69 29.10
C GLU A 590 20.15 -46.19 28.90
N ARG A 591 21.17 -45.34 29.05
CA ARG A 591 21.06 -43.89 28.82
C ARG A 591 20.70 -43.56 27.38
N HIS A 592 21.17 -44.34 26.41
CA HIS A 592 20.78 -44.18 25.02
C HIS A 592 19.27 -44.43 24.86
N LEU A 593 18.76 -45.56 25.38
CA LEU A 593 17.33 -45.87 25.38
C LEU A 593 16.51 -44.80 26.11
N PHE A 594 16.97 -44.35 27.27
CA PHE A 594 16.33 -43.27 28.04
C PHE A 594 16.30 -41.96 27.25
N ASN A 595 17.38 -41.61 26.54
CA ASN A 595 17.42 -40.42 25.70
C ASN A 595 16.47 -40.52 24.50
N CYS A 596 16.28 -41.71 23.91
CA CYS A 596 15.32 -41.94 22.83
C CYS A 596 13.89 -41.64 23.28
N ILE A 597 13.48 -42.07 24.48
CA ILE A 597 12.13 -41.77 25.00
C ILE A 597 12.02 -40.34 25.56
N LYS A 598 13.10 -39.78 26.10
CA LYS A 598 13.11 -38.43 26.69
C LYS A 598 12.97 -37.33 25.64
N ARG A 599 13.57 -37.49 24.45
CA ARG A 599 13.56 -36.44 23.41
C ARG A 599 12.13 -36.07 22.96
N PRO A 600 11.24 -37.01 22.57
CA PRO A 600 9.89 -36.68 22.15
C PRO A 600 9.02 -36.12 23.29
N ILE A 601 9.05 -36.73 24.48
CA ILE A 601 8.16 -36.34 25.60
C ILE A 601 8.44 -34.92 26.11
N VAL A 602 9.71 -34.48 26.12
CA VAL A 602 10.07 -33.11 26.52
C VAL A 602 9.47 -32.09 25.56
N ARG A 603 9.36 -32.44 24.26
CA ARG A 603 8.73 -31.58 23.26
C ARG A 603 7.21 -31.56 23.43
N PHE A 604 6.58 -32.70 23.73
CA PHE A 604 5.13 -32.79 23.96
C PHE A 604 4.72 -32.00 25.22
N ILE A 605 5.51 -32.02 26.29
CA ILE A 605 5.25 -31.26 27.53
C ILE A 605 5.21 -29.74 27.30
N ARG A 606 5.91 -29.22 26.27
CA ARG A 606 5.84 -27.79 25.93
C ARG A 606 4.50 -27.41 25.31
N MET A 607 3.73 -28.35 24.77
CA MET A 607 2.36 -28.15 24.31
C MET A 607 1.37 -28.60 25.40
N GLU A 608 0.85 -27.63 26.14
CA GLU A 608 -0.07 -27.90 27.24
C GLU A 608 -1.40 -28.53 26.76
N GLU A 609 -1.89 -28.12 25.60
CA GLU A 609 -3.13 -28.63 24.98
C GLU A 609 -3.09 -30.14 24.72
N MET A 610 -1.94 -30.68 24.28
CA MET A 610 -1.78 -32.11 24.02
C MET A 610 -1.73 -32.92 25.33
N MET A 611 -1.05 -32.39 26.35
CA MET A 611 -0.76 -33.14 27.58
C MET A 611 -1.86 -33.07 28.64
N GLN A 612 -2.79 -32.12 28.54
CA GLN A 612 -3.96 -32.04 29.42
C GLN A 612 -5.01 -33.12 29.11
N THR A 613 -4.98 -33.71 27.92
CA THR A 613 -5.83 -34.85 27.55
C THR A 613 -5.58 -36.05 28.47
N ASP A 614 -6.61 -36.86 28.71
CA ASP A 614 -6.49 -38.03 29.58
C ASP A 614 -5.46 -39.04 29.03
N ARG A 615 -5.35 -39.13 27.70
CA ARG A 615 -4.33 -39.93 27.03
C ARG A 615 -2.92 -39.39 27.26
N GLY A 616 -2.72 -38.06 27.20
CA GLY A 616 -1.45 -37.41 27.51
C GLY A 616 -0.99 -37.65 28.95
N LYS A 617 -1.92 -37.64 29.91
CA LYS A 617 -1.63 -37.99 31.32
C LYS A 617 -1.20 -39.45 31.49
N GLN A 618 -1.87 -40.37 30.79
CA GLN A 618 -1.53 -41.80 30.81
C GLN A 618 -0.10 -42.02 30.31
N ILE A 619 0.23 -41.52 29.12
CA ILE A 619 1.56 -41.65 28.51
C ILE A 619 2.65 -41.02 29.38
N ARG A 620 2.35 -39.88 30.01
CA ARG A 620 3.25 -39.26 30.97
C ARG A 620 3.54 -40.19 32.15
N ASN A 621 2.52 -40.87 32.67
CA ASN A 621 2.69 -41.82 33.76
C ASN A 621 3.52 -43.05 33.31
N ASP A 622 3.23 -43.60 32.13
CA ASP A 622 3.96 -44.75 31.59
C ASP A 622 5.45 -44.42 31.37
N TYR A 623 5.75 -43.24 30.82
CA TYR A 623 7.11 -42.72 30.73
C TYR A 623 7.77 -42.57 32.11
N LEU A 624 7.06 -42.05 33.12
CA LEU A 624 7.61 -41.89 34.47
C LEU A 624 7.86 -43.24 35.16
N ILE A 625 7.02 -44.25 34.91
CA ILE A 625 7.22 -45.61 35.43
C ILE A 625 8.45 -46.23 34.78
N LEU A 626 8.54 -46.21 33.45
CA LEU A 626 9.68 -46.76 32.71
C LEU A 626 10.98 -46.02 33.07
N GLY A 627 10.96 -44.69 33.11
CA GLY A 627 12.11 -43.87 33.47
C GLY A 627 12.61 -44.12 34.90
N ARG A 628 11.70 -44.36 35.86
CA ARG A 628 12.11 -44.75 37.23
C ARG A 628 12.76 -46.13 37.27
N ARG A 629 12.25 -47.09 36.49
CA ARG A 629 12.81 -48.45 36.40
C ARG A 629 14.19 -48.46 35.75
N MET A 630 14.35 -47.70 34.67
CA MET A 630 15.61 -47.45 33.97
C MET A 630 16.68 -46.83 34.89
N LYS A 631 16.31 -45.78 35.62
CA LYS A 631 17.20 -45.17 36.62
C LYS A 631 17.56 -46.11 37.78
N ALA A 632 16.60 -46.88 38.28
CA ALA A 632 16.88 -47.87 39.34
C ALA A 632 17.87 -48.95 38.88
N TYR A 633 17.80 -49.36 37.60
CA TYR A 633 18.77 -50.28 37.00
C TYR A 633 20.16 -49.64 36.87
N GLU A 634 20.23 -48.38 36.42
CA GLU A 634 21.47 -47.60 36.37
C GLU A 634 22.12 -47.49 37.77
N ASP A 635 21.34 -47.11 38.78
CA ASP A 635 21.79 -47.01 40.17
C ASP A 635 22.25 -48.37 40.72
N GLN A 636 21.52 -49.46 40.42
CA GLN A 636 21.89 -50.82 40.83
C GLN A 636 23.21 -51.27 40.19
N LEU A 637 23.41 -51.04 38.89
CA LEU A 637 24.67 -51.36 38.20
C LEU A 637 25.84 -50.58 38.79
N HIS A 638 25.65 -49.28 39.08
CA HIS A 638 26.67 -48.45 39.72
C HIS A 638 27.03 -48.97 41.12
N GLN A 639 26.04 -49.36 41.93
CA GLN A 639 26.29 -49.93 43.27
C GLN A 639 27.01 -51.28 43.20
N VAL A 640 26.64 -52.15 42.26
CA VAL A 640 27.33 -53.43 42.04
C VAL A 640 28.79 -53.20 41.64
N TRP A 641 29.04 -52.26 40.72
CA TRP A 641 30.39 -51.88 40.32
C TRP A 641 31.18 -51.24 41.47
N TRP A 642 30.55 -50.34 42.24
CA TRP A 642 31.16 -49.69 43.39
C TRP A 642 31.65 -50.73 44.41
N ASN A 643 30.78 -51.65 44.80
CA ASN A 643 31.11 -52.72 45.76
C ASN A 643 32.16 -53.68 45.19
N LYS A 644 32.09 -54.02 43.89
CA LYS A 644 33.12 -54.85 43.24
C LYS A 644 34.48 -54.16 43.26
N THR A 645 34.51 -52.88 42.93
CA THR A 645 35.74 -52.07 42.88
C THR A 645 36.32 -51.88 44.28
N GLU A 646 35.50 -51.51 45.27
CA GLU A 646 35.95 -51.29 46.65
C GLU A 646 36.47 -52.56 47.33
N ASN A 647 35.88 -53.72 47.04
CA ASN A 647 36.33 -55.00 47.61
C ASN A 647 37.50 -55.63 46.84
N SER A 648 37.52 -55.52 45.51
CA SER A 648 38.55 -56.18 44.68
C SER A 648 39.85 -55.38 44.59
N LEU A 649 39.76 -54.05 44.53
CA LEU A 649 40.91 -53.16 44.31
C LEU A 649 41.95 -53.25 45.44
N PRO A 650 41.60 -53.28 46.75
CA PRO A 650 42.58 -53.47 47.83
C PRO A 650 43.19 -54.88 47.84
N VAL A 651 42.42 -55.90 47.45
CA VAL A 651 42.87 -57.30 47.38
C VAL A 651 43.82 -57.52 46.20
N MET A 652 43.58 -56.82 45.08
CA MET A 652 44.44 -56.86 43.90
C MET A 652 45.75 -56.10 44.11
N LEU A 653 45.71 -54.96 44.81
CA LEU A 653 46.92 -54.19 45.18
C LEU A 653 47.82 -54.88 46.21
N SER A 654 47.29 -55.85 46.97
CA SER A 654 48.05 -56.63 47.97
C SER A 654 48.67 -57.91 47.40
N ARG A 655 48.44 -58.23 46.12
CA ARG A 655 49.14 -59.33 45.43
C ARG A 655 50.52 -58.86 44.94
N CYS A 656 51.52 -59.74 45.03
CA CYS A 656 52.87 -59.45 44.53
C CYS A 656 52.86 -59.29 42.99
N LEU A 657 53.43 -58.18 42.51
CA LEU A 657 53.54 -57.77 41.10
C LEU A 657 54.32 -58.72 40.16
N PHE A 658 54.77 -59.88 40.64
CA PHE A 658 55.65 -60.78 39.89
C PHE A 658 55.26 -62.25 40.08
N LYS A 659 54.75 -62.88 39.01
CA LYS A 659 54.71 -64.33 38.84
C LYS A 659 54.89 -64.71 37.36
N GLN A 660 55.58 -65.82 37.10
CA GLN A 660 55.83 -66.37 35.75
C GLN A 660 54.77 -67.42 35.38
N VAL A 661 53.90 -67.16 34.39
CA VAL A 661 53.11 -68.17 33.63
C VAL A 661 52.71 -67.61 32.23
N PRO A 662 52.20 -68.40 31.24
CA PRO A 662 52.70 -68.42 29.86
C PRO A 662 51.90 -67.55 28.88
N ASP A 663 52.48 -67.36 27.69
CA ASP A 663 52.46 -66.13 26.90
C ASP A 663 51.24 -65.81 26.01
N GLN A 664 50.27 -66.70 25.79
CA GLN A 664 49.35 -66.52 24.64
C GLN A 664 48.01 -65.77 24.91
N GLU A 665 47.40 -65.89 26.09
CA GLU A 665 46.09 -65.25 26.36
C GLU A 665 46.17 -63.74 26.70
N LEU A 666 47.35 -63.26 27.07
CA LEU A 666 47.54 -61.89 27.59
C LEU A 666 47.90 -60.89 26.49
N GLU A 667 48.55 -61.33 25.40
CA GLU A 667 48.91 -60.47 24.26
C GLU A 667 47.68 -59.96 23.50
N GLU A 668 46.65 -60.79 23.31
CA GLU A 668 45.40 -60.38 22.68
C GLU A 668 44.65 -59.34 23.53
N LYS A 669 44.66 -59.50 24.85
CA LYS A 669 43.98 -58.60 25.80
C LYS A 669 44.70 -57.26 25.97
N ILE A 670 46.03 -57.24 25.87
CA ILE A 670 46.81 -55.99 25.90
C ILE A 670 46.64 -55.20 24.59
N LYS A 671 46.61 -55.87 23.42
CA LYS A 671 46.26 -55.21 22.14
C LYS A 671 44.86 -54.59 22.19
N MET A 672 43.91 -55.26 22.84
CA MET A 672 42.55 -54.74 23.05
C MET A 672 42.53 -53.44 23.88
N PHE A 673 43.32 -53.36 24.96
CA PHE A 673 43.41 -52.18 25.83
C PHE A 673 43.96 -50.93 25.11
N TRP A 674 45.01 -51.07 24.29
CA TRP A 674 45.59 -49.94 23.55
C TRP A 674 44.65 -49.37 22.49
N SER A 675 43.77 -50.20 21.91
CA SER A 675 42.74 -49.74 20.97
C SER A 675 41.64 -48.87 21.62
N ILE A 676 41.46 -49.00 22.95
CA ILE A 676 40.42 -48.28 23.72
C ILE A 676 40.89 -46.90 24.18
N ILE A 677 42.22 -46.68 24.32
CA ILE A 677 42.78 -45.49 24.98
C ILE A 677 43.46 -44.48 24.02
N ALA A 678 43.84 -44.86 22.80
CA ALA A 678 44.65 -43.99 21.93
C ALA A 678 43.96 -43.48 20.65
N VAL A 679 43.86 -42.15 20.54
CA VAL A 679 43.93 -41.40 19.28
C VAL A 679 45.37 -41.48 18.77
N SER A 680 45.72 -42.49 17.96
CA SER A 680 46.87 -42.49 17.03
C SER A 680 47.18 -43.92 16.55
N ASP A 681 47.17 -44.09 15.23
CA ASP A 681 47.21 -45.36 14.48
C ASP A 681 48.63 -45.95 14.28
N LYS A 682 49.46 -46.00 15.33
CA LYS A 682 50.80 -46.64 15.25
C LYS A 682 51.11 -47.47 16.49
N GLY A 683 50.88 -48.78 16.38
CA GLY A 683 51.32 -49.76 17.38
C GLY A 683 52.85 -49.92 17.42
N PRO A 684 53.44 -50.34 18.56
CA PRO A 684 54.88 -50.57 18.66
C PRO A 684 55.28 -52.00 18.22
N ASP A 685 56.42 -52.09 17.53
CA ASP A 685 57.07 -53.33 17.07
C ASP A 685 57.61 -54.24 18.21
N GLU A 686 57.70 -55.53 17.89
CA GLU A 686 57.63 -56.73 18.75
C GLU A 686 58.83 -57.11 19.65
N ASP A 687 59.99 -56.42 19.68
CA ASP A 687 61.22 -57.11 20.16
C ASP A 687 61.69 -56.88 21.62
N TRP A 688 60.92 -56.22 22.50
CA TRP A 688 61.38 -55.90 23.86
C TRP A 688 60.62 -56.59 25.03
N MET A 689 59.60 -57.40 24.76
CA MET A 689 58.74 -58.01 25.80
C MET A 689 59.39 -59.14 26.64
N LYS A 690 60.66 -59.52 26.41
CA LYS A 690 61.26 -60.70 27.07
C LYS A 690 61.87 -60.50 28.46
N ARG A 691 61.91 -59.29 29.02
CA ARG A 691 62.48 -59.10 30.38
C ARG A 691 61.66 -58.12 31.21
N VAL A 692 60.96 -58.68 32.20
CA VAL A 692 60.08 -58.06 33.21
C VAL A 692 58.67 -57.72 32.71
N LYS A 693 57.69 -58.58 33.05
CA LYS A 693 56.25 -58.34 32.86
C LYS A 693 55.63 -58.10 34.23
N VAL A 694 54.97 -56.96 34.39
CA VAL A 694 54.28 -56.56 35.63
C VAL A 694 52.91 -57.24 35.65
N ASP A 695 52.62 -58.01 36.69
CA ASP A 695 51.33 -58.70 36.88
C ASP A 695 50.26 -57.69 37.32
N PHE A 696 49.79 -56.88 36.37
CA PHE A 696 48.52 -56.19 36.53
C PHE A 696 47.42 -57.18 36.20
N ASP A 697 46.69 -57.63 37.24
CA ASP A 697 45.48 -58.43 37.10
C ASP A 697 44.59 -57.80 36.01
N THR A 698 44.09 -58.60 35.05
CA THR A 698 43.28 -58.10 33.91
C THR A 698 42.07 -57.29 34.36
N ASP A 699 41.62 -57.55 35.59
CA ASP A 699 40.53 -56.83 36.24
C ASP A 699 40.90 -55.38 36.60
N ILE A 700 42.17 -55.05 36.87
CA ILE A 700 42.61 -53.67 37.13
C ILE A 700 42.41 -52.80 35.88
N PHE A 701 42.74 -53.33 34.70
CA PHE A 701 42.54 -52.61 33.43
C PHE A 701 41.06 -52.39 33.11
N SER A 702 40.22 -53.39 33.37
CA SER A 702 38.76 -53.26 33.25
C SER A 702 38.22 -52.21 34.23
N ILE A 703 38.70 -52.21 35.48
CA ILE A 703 38.29 -51.23 36.51
C ILE A 703 38.74 -49.82 36.14
N VAL A 704 39.95 -49.64 35.57
CA VAL A 704 40.44 -48.33 35.13
C VAL A 704 39.65 -47.81 33.92
N ALA A 705 39.36 -48.67 32.94
CA ALA A 705 38.53 -48.31 31.79
C ALA A 705 37.09 -47.96 32.23
N GLU A 706 36.49 -48.74 33.13
CA GLU A 706 35.19 -48.43 33.73
C GLU A 706 35.22 -47.14 34.54
N THR A 707 36.28 -46.90 35.33
CA THR A 707 36.43 -45.68 36.14
C THR A 707 36.43 -44.43 35.28
N ASN A 708 37.18 -44.42 34.18
CA ASN A 708 37.24 -43.29 33.26
C ASN A 708 35.88 -43.03 32.60
N ILE A 709 35.19 -44.07 32.15
CA ILE A 709 33.87 -43.93 31.52
C ILE A 709 32.82 -43.51 32.55
N MET A 710 32.84 -44.05 33.78
CA MET A 710 31.93 -43.65 34.87
C MET A 710 32.13 -42.17 35.26
N GLU A 711 33.37 -41.68 35.25
CA GLU A 711 33.68 -40.26 35.47
C GLU A 711 33.12 -39.39 34.33
N ILE A 712 33.25 -39.80 33.07
CA ILE A 712 32.64 -39.13 31.90
C ILE A 712 31.11 -39.14 31.99
N LEU A 713 30.52 -40.22 32.51
CA LEU A 713 29.09 -40.35 32.74
C LEU A 713 28.59 -39.55 33.97
N GLY A 714 29.49 -38.92 34.72
CA GLY A 714 29.16 -38.05 35.86
C GLY A 714 28.84 -38.78 37.17
N PHE A 715 29.22 -40.06 37.29
CA PHE A 715 29.06 -40.82 38.52
C PHE A 715 30.14 -40.52 39.55
N LYS A 716 29.82 -40.72 40.82
CA LYS A 716 30.84 -40.73 41.88
C LYS A 716 31.66 -42.01 41.76
N VAL A 717 32.98 -41.84 41.78
CA VAL A 717 33.98 -42.91 41.65
C VAL A 717 34.75 -43.02 42.98
N PRO A 718 35.12 -44.22 43.44
CA PRO A 718 35.97 -44.39 44.62
C PRO A 718 37.30 -43.65 44.47
N GLN A 719 37.75 -42.92 45.50
CA GLN A 719 38.99 -42.14 45.43
C GLN A 719 40.23 -43.01 45.14
N LEU A 720 40.21 -44.26 45.63
CA LEU A 720 41.26 -45.25 45.37
C LEU A 720 41.29 -45.68 43.89
N ALA A 721 40.13 -45.87 43.26
CA ALA A 721 40.04 -46.20 41.83
C ALA A 721 40.49 -45.02 40.95
N LYS A 722 40.14 -43.80 41.34
CA LYS A 722 40.55 -42.57 40.66
C LYS A 722 42.06 -42.32 40.74
N SER A 723 42.66 -42.49 41.93
CA SER A 723 44.11 -42.34 42.10
C SER A 723 44.88 -43.43 41.35
N ILE A 724 44.34 -44.65 41.29
CA ILE A 724 44.93 -45.74 40.51
C ILE A 724 44.77 -45.54 39.02
N ALA A 725 43.62 -45.05 38.53
CA ALA A 725 43.47 -44.71 37.12
C ALA A 725 44.52 -43.66 36.69
N LEU A 726 44.71 -42.60 37.50
CA LEU A 726 45.75 -41.59 37.26
C LEU A 726 47.17 -42.16 37.35
N HIS A 727 47.47 -42.98 38.36
CA HIS A 727 48.79 -43.58 38.53
C HIS A 727 49.09 -44.66 37.50
N VAL A 728 48.12 -45.47 37.07
CA VAL A 728 48.29 -46.48 36.01
C VAL A 728 48.52 -45.77 34.68
N ILE A 729 47.77 -44.71 34.36
CA ILE A 729 48.02 -43.89 33.17
C ILE A 729 49.41 -43.24 33.23
N PHE A 730 49.81 -42.69 34.39
CA PHE A 730 51.12 -42.08 34.58
C PHE A 730 52.26 -43.12 34.49
N CYS A 731 52.12 -44.28 35.13
CA CYS A 731 53.07 -45.38 35.07
C CYS A 731 53.17 -45.98 33.67
N PHE A 732 52.06 -46.13 32.94
CA PHE A 732 52.08 -46.59 31.55
C PHE A 732 52.66 -45.55 30.59
N ASN A 733 52.40 -44.27 30.80
CA ASN A 733 53.08 -43.20 30.07
C ASN A 733 54.57 -43.17 30.42
N PHE A 734 54.95 -43.38 31.67
CA PHE A 734 56.34 -43.45 32.09
C PHE A 734 57.07 -44.68 31.52
N VAL A 735 56.40 -45.84 31.46
CA VAL A 735 56.89 -47.04 30.78
C VAL A 735 56.99 -46.81 29.27
N SER A 736 55.99 -46.16 28.65
CA SER A 736 56.03 -45.82 27.22
C SER A 736 57.12 -44.79 26.91
N ILE A 737 57.35 -43.81 27.80
CA ILE A 737 58.42 -42.81 27.69
C ILE A 737 59.78 -43.43 27.98
N LEU A 738 59.91 -44.41 28.89
CA LEU A 738 61.14 -45.19 29.10
C LEU A 738 61.46 -46.07 27.88
N VAL A 739 60.42 -46.67 27.27
CA VAL A 739 60.54 -47.45 26.01
C VAL A 739 60.91 -46.54 24.84
N LEU A 740 60.38 -45.32 24.79
CA LEU A 740 60.73 -44.31 23.77
C LEU A 740 62.08 -43.63 24.04
N SER A 741 62.53 -43.48 25.30
CA SER A 741 63.81 -42.86 25.64
C SER A 741 64.99 -43.81 25.49
N GLN A 742 64.80 -45.12 25.68
CA GLN A 742 65.80 -46.12 25.31
C GLN A 742 66.02 -46.19 23.79
N LYS A 743 65.02 -45.84 22.97
CA LYS A 743 65.21 -45.67 21.51
C LYS A 743 66.12 -44.49 21.14
N ASN A 744 66.20 -43.44 21.97
CA ASN A 744 67.04 -42.26 21.70
C ASN A 744 68.48 -42.36 22.21
N ILE A 745 68.84 -43.41 22.96
CA ILE A 745 70.22 -43.66 23.43
C ILE A 745 70.99 -44.62 22.49
N GLN A 746 70.33 -45.16 21.46
CA GLN A 746 70.95 -45.95 20.39
C GLN A 746 70.72 -45.32 18.99
N CYS A 747 71.04 -44.04 18.84
CA CYS A 747 71.32 -43.42 17.54
C CYS A 747 72.71 -42.79 17.57
#